data_AF-A0A136IL54-F1
#
_entry.id   AF-A0A136IL54-F1
#
_cell.length_a   1.000
_cell.length_b   1.000
_cell.length_c   1.000
_cell.angle_alpha   90.00
_cell.angle_beta   90.00
_cell.angle_gamma   90.00
#
_symmetry.space_group_name_H-M   'P 1'
#
loop_
_entity.id
_entity.type
_entity.pdbx_description
1 polymer ?
#
loop_
_entity_poly.entity_id
_entity_poly.type
_entity_poly.pdbx_seq_one_letter_code
_entity_poly.pdbx_strand_id
1 'polypeptide(L)'
;MWLPPRTAELGFDRGVYDHPVVILSPQAPRGRVDFLLTNLITRFPNSPDVRRCYLPIWPAARHPDNGILLKLSSTGDSLSKKSYVSTEFVRSIELAALRDYHRPRPGRGNRPCPYLLRASYGKLLNYVDYIAGFNAALCVGIIPDPGEEVREAAEGWALLTTMGLPSHPAGVVSDRASASSSQEPQPADEKKRPAGTSLTRRKRILLAVLAGLVTLGLVLGLALGLTIGRHNASSSSTSTSNPSSPDDNSGPVDGPLTTAPPRGTHPNPHPITGTIPNNANWTTLDPTLVRRASDGKLFLYTTGGGSGYVWTSPSSLAGPWTKLQESMVPKGIQAGAPDVHRWNDTTYIMFHNSHAYNYSLSAGVTNPEAQFNWHDASIIARTSSTLEPGSWREVGRLEIDWAAKYNILDAALLRIPAGRNKSAPAGSPASRAQNLLSFGSYQTGLYQIPLDADFPVKLADKAMGAMTHLSRNETNKIDATEGTYMYYRADDSNSGSSGSGKGEGWYYLFFSSGHCCPIATVHHNTTTAGPHHNHTSPAQPPPSVVTTTYTVSGGATTTNDTKISWFPYDQAYRVMVCRSRTPRGDYVDRKGRSCLTQSGGTLVLASHDEVFAPGGQGVVDDEVEGPVLYYHYVTFNLTTNRVSETDKGYKFGWNKLDFSDQGWPRVV
;
A
#
# COMPACT_ATOMS: atom_id res chain seq x y z
N MET A 1 -20.60 0.16 27.05
CA MET A 1 -20.45 1.26 26.07
C MET A 1 -19.65 2.36 26.72
N TRP A 2 -18.82 3.05 25.95
CA TRP A 2 -17.84 4.02 26.46
C TRP A 2 -17.93 5.34 25.70
N LEU A 3 -17.25 6.40 26.18
CA LEU A 3 -17.22 7.74 25.57
C LEU A 3 -15.77 8.24 25.44
N PRO A 4 -15.33 8.67 24.24
CA PRO A 4 -14.12 9.48 24.10
C PRO A 4 -14.38 10.90 24.62
N PRO A 5 -13.66 11.40 25.65
CA PRO A 5 -13.89 12.73 26.22
C PRO A 5 -13.27 13.84 25.34
N ARG A 6 -13.97 14.97 25.15
CA ARG A 6 -13.44 16.16 24.43
C ARG A 6 -12.14 16.73 25.01
N THR A 7 -11.83 16.42 26.25
CA THR A 7 -10.67 16.96 26.98
C THR A 7 -9.37 16.21 26.66
N ALA A 8 -9.44 15.10 25.93
CA ALA A 8 -8.26 14.37 25.47
C ALA A 8 -8.07 14.65 23.97
N GLU A 9 -6.93 15.21 23.58
CA GLU A 9 -6.56 15.37 22.17
C GLU A 9 -6.17 14.00 21.59
N LEU A 10 -7.18 13.22 21.19
CA LEU A 10 -7.03 11.82 20.77
C LEU A 10 -6.84 11.68 19.25
N GLY A 11 -6.64 12.78 18.53
CA GLY A 11 -6.43 12.79 17.08
C GLY A 11 -7.65 12.42 16.23
N PHE A 12 -8.85 12.34 16.81
CA PHE A 12 -10.09 12.07 16.07
C PHE A 12 -10.78 13.35 15.60
N ASP A 13 -11.60 13.23 14.55
CA ASP A 13 -12.51 14.29 14.10
C ASP A 13 -13.43 14.75 15.24
N ARG A 14 -13.83 16.03 15.23
CA ARG A 14 -14.67 16.63 16.29
C ARG A 14 -15.97 15.86 16.55
N GLY A 15 -16.50 15.15 15.56
CA GLY A 15 -17.72 14.34 15.64
C GLY A 15 -17.60 13.02 16.41
N VAL A 16 -16.40 12.65 16.88
CA VAL A 16 -16.13 11.40 17.61
C VAL A 16 -16.29 11.57 19.12
N TYR A 17 -16.04 12.77 19.65
CA TYR A 17 -16.04 13.04 21.08
C TYR A 17 -17.45 13.15 21.67
N ASP A 18 -17.62 12.67 22.91
CA ASP A 18 -18.90 12.57 23.64
C ASP A 18 -19.99 11.71 22.96
N HIS A 19 -19.63 10.88 21.97
CA HIS A 19 -20.51 9.90 21.34
C HIS A 19 -20.23 8.48 21.87
N PRO A 20 -21.27 7.65 22.15
CA PRO A 20 -21.07 6.30 22.65
C PRO A 20 -20.29 5.45 21.64
N VAL A 21 -19.43 4.57 22.15
CA VAL A 21 -18.69 3.59 21.35
C VAL A 21 -18.95 2.17 21.85
N VAL A 22 -18.87 1.22 20.94
CA VAL A 22 -18.93 -0.22 21.22
C VAL A 22 -17.51 -0.78 21.10
N ILE A 23 -16.96 -1.26 22.21
CA ILE A 23 -15.68 -1.97 22.20
C ILE A 23 -15.86 -3.33 21.55
N LEU A 24 -14.99 -3.66 20.60
CA LEU A 24 -14.95 -4.92 19.88
C LEU A 24 -13.96 -5.91 20.50
N SER A 25 -12.85 -5.44 21.06
CA SER A 25 -11.80 -6.31 21.63
C SER A 25 -12.22 -6.86 23.01
N PRO A 26 -12.41 -8.19 23.17
CA PRO A 26 -12.78 -8.78 24.47
C PRO A 26 -11.61 -8.83 25.46
N GLN A 27 -10.38 -8.66 24.96
CA GLN A 27 -9.15 -8.52 25.74
C GLN A 27 -8.51 -7.18 25.39
N ALA A 28 -7.89 -6.51 26.36
CA ALA A 28 -7.17 -5.26 26.16
C ALA A 28 -5.64 -5.48 26.27
N PRO A 29 -5.00 -6.16 25.29
CA PRO A 29 -3.56 -6.35 25.33
C PRO A 29 -2.86 -4.99 25.40
N ARG A 30 -2.06 -4.78 26.45
CA ARG A 30 -1.37 -3.51 26.76
C ARG A 30 -2.30 -2.31 27.00
N GLY A 31 -3.55 -2.55 27.39
CA GLY A 31 -4.48 -1.47 27.76
C GLY A 31 -5.25 -0.83 26.61
N ARG A 32 -4.98 -1.22 25.35
CA ARG A 32 -5.72 -0.72 24.18
C ARG A 32 -6.93 -1.56 23.84
N VAL A 33 -7.96 -0.89 23.32
CA VAL A 33 -9.21 -1.49 22.87
C VAL A 33 -9.58 -1.00 21.48
N ASP A 34 -10.12 -1.93 20.67
CA ASP A 34 -10.73 -1.59 19.40
C ASP A 34 -12.20 -1.25 19.61
N PHE A 35 -12.71 -0.27 18.89
CA PHE A 35 -14.08 0.19 19.04
C PHE A 35 -14.70 0.65 17.72
N LEU A 36 -16.03 0.57 17.69
CA LEU A 36 -16.89 1.16 16.67
C LEU A 36 -17.65 2.34 17.25
N LEU A 37 -17.86 3.36 16.42
CA LEU A 37 -18.65 4.53 16.79
C LEU A 37 -20.14 4.20 16.79
N THR A 38 -20.90 4.81 17.69
CA THR A 38 -22.36 4.86 17.57
C THR A 38 -22.79 6.24 17.11
N ASN A 39 -23.76 6.28 16.19
CA ASN A 39 -24.30 7.52 15.66
C ASN A 39 -25.83 7.58 15.84
N LEU A 40 -26.34 8.80 15.98
CA LEU A 40 -27.75 9.14 16.00
C LEU A 40 -28.21 9.42 14.56
N ILE A 41 -28.23 8.40 13.70
CA ILE A 41 -28.68 8.62 12.32
C ILE A 41 -30.21 8.69 12.29
N THR A 42 -30.71 9.87 11.95
CA THR A 42 -32.09 10.09 11.54
C THR A 42 -32.35 9.40 10.20
N ARG A 43 -33.11 8.30 10.27
CA ARG A 43 -33.74 7.53 9.18
C ARG A 43 -32.76 6.78 8.26
N PHE A 44 -32.94 5.45 8.21
CA PHE A 44 -32.30 4.53 7.26
C PHE A 44 -32.13 5.20 5.88
N PRO A 45 -30.89 5.42 5.40
CA PRO A 45 -30.69 5.96 4.07
C PRO A 45 -31.34 5.03 3.04
N ASN A 46 -31.94 5.56 1.97
CA ASN A 46 -32.61 4.72 0.96
C ASN A 46 -31.63 3.83 0.17
N SER A 47 -30.32 4.07 0.29
CA SER A 47 -29.26 3.22 -0.26
C SER A 47 -29.00 1.98 0.61
N PRO A 48 -29.19 0.75 0.08
CA PRO A 48 -28.85 -0.49 0.78
C PRO A 48 -27.39 -0.56 1.22
N ASP A 49 -26.47 -0.02 0.43
CA ASP A 49 -25.03 -0.10 0.71
C ASP A 49 -24.64 0.78 1.90
N VAL A 50 -25.22 1.97 2.01
CA VAL A 50 -25.02 2.84 3.18
C VAL A 50 -25.72 2.28 4.42
N ARG A 51 -26.92 1.71 4.27
CA ARG A 51 -27.62 1.07 5.41
C ARG A 51 -26.79 -0.06 6.01
N ARG A 52 -26.15 -0.87 5.17
CA ARG A 52 -25.30 -1.99 5.59
C ARG A 52 -24.13 -1.57 6.46
N CYS A 53 -23.63 -0.34 6.35
CA CYS A 53 -22.57 0.13 7.23
C CYS A 53 -23.09 0.54 8.63
N TYR A 54 -24.39 0.38 8.94
CA TYR A 54 -24.97 0.68 10.24
C TYR A 54 -25.84 -0.45 10.81
N LEU A 55 -25.47 -1.01 11.97
CA LEU A 55 -26.33 -1.95 12.68
C LEU A 55 -27.21 -1.26 13.73
N PRO A 56 -28.55 -1.40 13.68
CA PRO A 56 -29.44 -0.74 14.62
C PRO A 56 -29.33 -1.35 16.00
N ILE A 57 -29.43 -0.51 17.03
CA ILE A 57 -29.56 -0.91 18.43
C ILE A 57 -30.99 -0.60 18.88
N TRP A 58 -31.67 -1.56 19.51
CA TRP A 58 -32.99 -1.34 20.10
C TRP A 58 -32.95 -0.12 21.05
N PRO A 59 -33.91 0.83 20.95
CA PRO A 59 -35.25 0.72 20.35
C PRO A 59 -35.37 1.12 18.86
N ALA A 60 -34.28 1.13 18.07
CA ALA A 60 -34.39 1.26 16.62
C ALA A 60 -35.15 0.07 15.99
N ALA A 61 -35.68 0.26 14.79
CA ALA A 61 -36.27 -0.83 14.01
C ALA A 61 -35.17 -1.79 13.54
N ARG A 62 -35.55 -3.04 13.20
CA ARG A 62 -34.63 -4.02 12.60
C ARG A 62 -34.04 -3.46 11.31
N HIS A 63 -32.80 -3.84 11.02
CA HIS A 63 -32.17 -3.47 9.77
C HIS A 63 -32.99 -4.02 8.60
N PRO A 64 -33.42 -3.19 7.64
CA PRO A 64 -34.38 -3.60 6.62
C PRO A 64 -33.84 -4.68 5.68
N ASP A 65 -32.53 -4.68 5.39
CA ASP A 65 -31.95 -5.62 4.41
C ASP A 65 -31.45 -6.96 4.99
N ASN A 66 -31.09 -7.02 6.27
CA ASN A 66 -30.49 -8.22 6.88
C ASN A 66 -31.19 -8.66 8.19
N GLY A 67 -32.22 -7.93 8.63
CA GLY A 67 -33.01 -8.25 9.82
C GLY A 67 -32.30 -8.11 11.18
N ILE A 68 -31.01 -7.74 11.18
CA ILE A 68 -30.20 -7.63 12.39
C ILE A 68 -30.71 -6.46 13.23
N LEU A 69 -30.86 -6.70 14.53
CA LEU A 69 -31.16 -5.70 15.55
C LEU A 69 -30.38 -6.05 16.80
N LEU A 70 -29.42 -5.20 17.13
CA LEU A 70 -28.61 -5.33 18.33
C LEU A 70 -29.43 -4.93 19.55
N LYS A 71 -29.23 -5.66 20.65
CA LYS A 71 -29.91 -5.44 21.93
C LYS A 71 -28.89 -5.29 23.04
N LEU A 72 -29.20 -4.44 24.02
CA LEU A 72 -28.42 -4.27 25.25
C LEU A 72 -28.81 -5.31 26.31
N SER A 73 -27.88 -5.61 27.20
CA SER A 73 -28.01 -6.63 28.25
C SER A 73 -28.61 -6.07 29.54
N SER A 74 -29.88 -5.67 29.48
CA SER A 74 -30.86 -5.75 30.57
C SER A 74 -32.20 -5.20 30.05
N THR A 75 -33.32 -5.73 30.55
CA THR A 75 -34.66 -5.22 30.27
C THR A 75 -34.89 -3.90 31.02
N GLY A 76 -34.30 -2.82 30.51
CA GLY A 76 -34.34 -1.48 31.13
C GLY A 76 -33.28 -0.53 30.56
N ASP A 77 -32.18 -1.08 30.05
CA ASP A 77 -31.11 -0.32 29.38
C ASP A 77 -31.51 0.00 27.93
N SER A 78 -32.51 0.88 27.78
CA SER A 78 -32.72 1.54 26.50
C SER A 78 -31.73 2.70 26.36
N LEU A 79 -31.10 2.81 25.18
CA LEU A 79 -30.51 4.10 24.81
C LEU A 79 -31.65 5.10 24.70
N SER A 80 -31.51 6.28 25.31
CA SER A 80 -32.54 7.32 25.33
C SER A 80 -32.89 7.86 23.94
N LYS A 81 -32.13 7.47 22.92
CA LYS A 81 -32.32 7.79 21.51
C LYS A 81 -32.06 6.56 20.66
N LYS A 82 -32.73 6.48 19.50
CA LYS A 82 -32.42 5.49 18.46
C LYS A 82 -30.95 5.65 18.06
N SER A 83 -30.20 4.58 18.18
CA SER A 83 -28.74 4.58 17.97
C SER A 83 -28.34 3.42 17.07
N TYR A 84 -27.28 3.61 16.30
CA TYR A 84 -26.76 2.65 15.36
C TYR A 84 -25.25 2.52 15.55
N VAL A 85 -24.71 1.31 15.45
CA VAL A 85 -23.27 1.07 15.41
C VAL A 85 -22.80 1.31 13.98
N SER A 86 -21.90 2.26 13.77
CA SER A 86 -21.16 2.39 12.51
C SER A 86 -20.17 1.25 12.40
N THR A 87 -20.27 0.47 11.33
CA THR A 87 -19.44 -0.70 11.06
C THR A 87 -18.33 -0.43 10.05
N GLU A 88 -18.23 0.82 9.59
CA GLU A 88 -17.37 1.25 8.49
C GLU A 88 -15.87 1.24 8.83
N PHE A 89 -15.53 1.67 10.05
CA PHE A 89 -14.15 1.77 10.51
C PHE A 89 -14.01 1.30 11.95
N VAL A 90 -13.18 0.27 12.15
CA VAL A 90 -12.64 -0.07 13.46
C VAL A 90 -11.56 0.95 13.82
N ARG A 91 -11.58 1.43 15.07
CA ARG A 91 -10.58 2.37 15.61
C ARG A 91 -9.98 1.79 16.88
N SER A 92 -8.74 2.13 17.20
CA SER A 92 -8.07 1.65 18.41
C SER A 92 -7.64 2.80 19.33
N ILE A 93 -7.91 2.68 20.63
CA ILE A 93 -7.55 3.69 21.65
C ILE A 93 -7.09 3.01 22.95
N GLU A 94 -6.29 3.69 23.76
CA GLU A 94 -6.10 3.32 25.17
C GLU A 94 -7.45 3.29 25.90
N LEU A 95 -7.77 2.18 26.57
CA LEU A 95 -8.99 2.05 27.37
C LEU A 95 -9.06 3.11 28.46
N ALA A 96 -7.90 3.49 29.03
CA ALA A 96 -7.78 4.55 30.03
C ALA A 96 -8.17 5.95 29.49
N ALA A 97 -8.15 6.15 28.18
CA ALA A 97 -8.59 7.40 27.54
C ALA A 97 -10.11 7.46 27.34
N LEU A 98 -10.82 6.35 27.55
CA LEU A 98 -12.27 6.29 27.49
C LEU A 98 -12.88 6.50 28.89
N ARG A 99 -14.08 7.07 28.94
CA ARG A 99 -14.89 7.14 30.17
C ARG A 99 -16.20 6.37 30.02
N ASP A 100 -16.79 6.03 31.15
CA ASP A 100 -18.11 5.41 31.21
C ASP A 100 -19.20 6.25 30.54
N TYR A 101 -20.14 5.57 29.87
CA TYR A 101 -21.26 6.20 29.17
C TYR A 101 -22.21 6.95 30.11
N HIS A 102 -22.39 6.46 31.34
CA HIS A 102 -23.20 7.12 32.36
C HIS A 102 -22.30 7.91 33.31
N ARG A 103 -22.46 9.25 33.34
CA ARG A 103 -21.91 10.04 34.45
C ARG A 103 -22.63 9.66 35.74
N PRO A 104 -21.91 9.39 36.84
CA PRO A 104 -22.52 9.39 38.17
C PRO A 104 -23.23 10.73 38.39
N ARG A 105 -24.53 10.72 38.67
CA ARG A 105 -25.26 11.92 39.11
C ARG A 105 -25.32 11.90 40.64
N PRO A 106 -24.92 12.98 41.33
CA PRO A 106 -25.08 13.05 42.78
C PRO A 106 -26.56 12.78 43.15
N GLY A 107 -26.81 11.80 44.02
CA GLY A 107 -28.16 11.49 44.52
C GLY A 107 -29.03 10.53 43.70
N ARG A 108 -28.55 9.97 42.58
CA ARG A 108 -29.19 8.78 41.95
C ARG A 108 -28.16 7.66 41.88
N GLY A 109 -28.49 6.50 42.45
CA GLY A 109 -27.61 5.33 42.53
C GLY A 109 -26.94 4.96 41.20
N ASN A 110 -25.78 4.32 41.29
CA ASN A 110 -24.92 3.98 40.16
C ASN A 110 -25.70 3.11 39.16
N ARG A 111 -25.99 3.64 37.97
CA ARG A 111 -26.59 2.84 36.89
C ARG A 111 -25.46 2.09 36.18
N PRO A 112 -25.56 0.76 36.00
CA PRO A 112 -24.54 0.02 35.28
C PRO A 112 -24.43 0.54 33.84
N CYS A 113 -23.20 0.57 33.30
CA CYS A 113 -22.97 0.99 31.92
C CYS A 113 -23.64 0.00 30.96
N PRO A 114 -24.42 0.46 29.97
CA PRO A 114 -25.08 -0.44 29.03
C PRO A 114 -24.03 -1.17 28.17
N TYR A 115 -24.16 -2.49 28.05
CA TYR A 115 -23.34 -3.32 27.17
C TYR A 115 -24.23 -4.18 26.27
N LEU A 116 -23.71 -4.59 25.11
CA LEU A 116 -24.46 -5.42 24.18
C LEU A 116 -24.73 -6.80 24.81
N LEU A 117 -25.95 -7.30 24.61
CA LEU A 117 -26.29 -8.70 24.90
C LEU A 117 -25.30 -9.62 24.16
N ARG A 118 -24.82 -10.67 24.81
CA ARG A 118 -23.80 -11.59 24.25
C ARG A 118 -24.11 -12.05 22.82
N ALA A 119 -25.36 -12.41 22.54
CA ALA A 119 -25.81 -12.80 21.19
C ALA A 119 -25.76 -11.64 20.17
N SER A 120 -26.08 -10.41 20.59
CA SER A 120 -25.96 -9.21 19.75
C SER A 120 -24.50 -8.86 19.49
N TYR A 121 -23.65 -8.99 20.51
CA TYR A 121 -22.22 -8.77 20.41
C TYR A 121 -21.57 -9.75 19.41
N GLY A 122 -21.85 -11.05 19.52
CA GLY A 122 -21.37 -12.05 18.54
C GLY A 122 -21.86 -11.77 17.11
N LYS A 123 -23.12 -11.33 16.95
CA LYS A 123 -23.64 -10.88 15.64
C LYS A 123 -22.88 -9.69 15.09
N LEU A 124 -22.57 -8.70 15.93
CA LEU A 124 -21.79 -7.55 15.52
C LEU A 124 -20.40 -7.97 15.06
N LEU A 125 -19.69 -8.80 15.84
CA LEU A 125 -18.34 -9.25 15.49
C LEU A 125 -18.32 -10.02 14.16
N ASN A 126 -19.25 -10.96 13.96
CA ASN A 126 -19.35 -11.70 12.71
C ASN A 126 -19.72 -10.78 11.53
N TYR A 127 -20.61 -9.81 11.76
CA TYR A 127 -21.05 -8.89 10.71
C TYR A 127 -19.92 -7.99 10.21
N VAL A 128 -18.99 -7.61 11.08
CA VAL A 128 -17.81 -6.81 10.72
C VAL A 128 -16.56 -7.66 10.48
N ASP A 129 -16.70 -8.98 10.44
CA ASP A 129 -15.60 -9.96 10.38
C ASP A 129 -14.44 -9.64 11.35
N TYR A 130 -14.79 -9.20 12.57
CA TYR A 130 -13.81 -8.69 13.52
C TYR A 130 -13.08 -9.82 14.24
N ILE A 131 -11.75 -9.77 14.16
CA ILE A 131 -10.80 -10.60 14.92
C ILE A 131 -9.97 -9.65 15.79
N ALA A 132 -9.84 -9.94 17.08
CA ALA A 132 -9.18 -9.05 18.04
C ALA A 132 -7.73 -8.74 17.65
N GLY A 133 -7.40 -7.44 17.50
CA GLY A 133 -6.06 -6.98 17.11
C GLY A 133 -5.90 -6.50 15.66
N PHE A 134 -6.98 -6.18 14.94
CA PHE A 134 -6.94 -5.74 13.54
C PHE A 134 -7.89 -4.54 13.28
N ASN A 135 -7.38 -3.44 12.70
CA ASN A 135 -8.20 -2.37 12.14
C ASN A 135 -8.48 -2.70 10.66
N ALA A 136 -9.62 -3.33 10.38
CA ALA A 136 -10.12 -3.48 9.03
C ALA A 136 -10.87 -2.21 8.60
N ALA A 137 -10.55 -1.68 7.41
CA ALA A 137 -11.48 -0.89 6.64
C ALA A 137 -12.38 -1.87 5.87
N LEU A 138 -13.69 -1.86 6.13
CA LEU A 138 -14.65 -2.73 5.44
C LEU A 138 -15.95 -1.97 5.13
N CYS A 139 -16.37 -2.00 3.85
CA CYS A 139 -17.76 -2.26 3.48
C CYS A 139 -17.82 -2.92 2.07
N VAL A 140 -18.71 -3.92 1.96
CA VAL A 140 -19.25 -4.68 0.79
C VAL A 140 -18.42 -5.90 0.30
N GLY A 141 -18.89 -7.15 0.21
CA GLY A 141 -20.17 -7.87 0.41
C GLY A 141 -19.99 -9.31 -0.14
N ILE A 142 -20.42 -10.38 0.55
CA ILE A 142 -21.54 -11.30 0.23
C ILE A 142 -21.68 -12.30 1.40
N ILE A 143 -22.93 -12.60 1.76
CA ILE A 143 -23.37 -13.64 2.70
C ILE A 143 -23.51 -14.98 1.91
N PRO A 144 -23.00 -16.12 2.40
CA PRO A 144 -23.41 -17.43 1.87
C PRO A 144 -24.82 -17.80 2.36
N ASP A 145 -25.61 -18.40 1.47
CA ASP A 145 -26.98 -18.91 1.67
C ASP A 145 -27.07 -19.91 2.86
N PRO A 146 -28.17 -19.96 3.65
CA PRO A 146 -28.26 -20.80 4.83
C PRO A 146 -28.81 -22.18 4.46
N GLY A 147 -27.91 -23.13 4.23
CA GLY A 147 -28.25 -24.54 3.99
C GLY A 147 -27.37 -25.49 4.79
N GLU A 148 -27.96 -26.02 5.87
CA GLU A 148 -27.62 -27.25 6.61
C GLU A 148 -26.26 -27.46 7.32
N GLU A 149 -26.41 -27.93 8.57
CA GLU A 149 -25.44 -28.58 9.48
C GLU A 149 -24.35 -27.76 10.19
N VAL A 150 -24.80 -26.96 11.17
CA VAL A 150 -24.07 -26.75 12.43
C VAL A 150 -24.53 -27.79 13.46
N ARG A 151 -23.87 -28.96 13.46
CA ARG A 151 -23.82 -29.87 14.62
C ARG A 151 -22.44 -30.53 14.67
N GLU A 152 -21.44 -29.79 15.16
CA GLU A 152 -20.27 -30.32 15.91
C GLU A 152 -19.27 -29.18 16.20
N ALA A 153 -19.58 -28.35 17.21
CA ALA A 153 -18.58 -27.49 17.88
C ALA A 153 -19.07 -27.01 19.26
N ALA A 154 -19.93 -27.81 19.93
CA ALA A 154 -20.55 -27.43 21.20
C ALA A 154 -20.07 -28.25 22.42
N GLU A 155 -19.03 -29.08 22.30
CA GLU A 155 -18.45 -29.81 23.43
C GLU A 155 -16.94 -29.60 23.49
N GLY A 156 -16.53 -28.58 24.24
CA GLY A 156 -15.11 -28.31 24.49
C GLY A 156 -14.82 -27.19 25.50
N TRP A 157 -15.82 -26.73 26.27
CA TRP A 157 -15.65 -25.67 27.28
C TRP A 157 -16.47 -25.93 28.55
N ALA A 158 -16.32 -27.14 29.10
CA ALA A 158 -16.75 -27.48 30.45
C ALA A 158 -15.64 -28.23 31.19
N LEU A 159 -14.55 -27.54 31.51
CA LEU A 159 -13.62 -27.93 32.56
C LEU A 159 -12.73 -26.74 32.89
N LEU A 160 -13.10 -26.02 33.96
CA LEU A 160 -12.21 -25.39 34.95
C LEU A 160 -13.05 -24.47 35.84
N THR A 161 -13.87 -25.10 36.68
CA THR A 161 -14.38 -24.49 37.91
C THR A 161 -14.02 -25.42 39.06
N THR A 162 -12.76 -25.42 39.50
CA THR A 162 -12.38 -25.97 40.81
C THR A 162 -11.02 -25.44 41.24
N MET A 163 -11.01 -24.86 42.45
CA MET A 163 -9.85 -24.49 43.30
C MET A 163 -9.11 -23.22 42.83
N GLY A 164 -9.03 -22.12 43.57
CA GLY A 164 -8.94 -21.96 45.03
C GLY A 164 -7.64 -21.20 45.31
N LEU A 165 -7.74 -19.95 45.76
CA LEU A 165 -6.60 -19.06 46.11
C LEU A 165 -5.66 -19.72 47.15
N PRO A 166 -4.41 -19.22 47.26
CA PRO A 166 -4.13 -18.38 48.40
C PRO A 166 -3.23 -17.16 48.16
N SER A 167 -3.30 -16.32 49.19
CA SER A 167 -2.86 -14.95 49.47
C SER A 167 -1.36 -14.71 49.67
N HIS A 168 -1.00 -13.42 49.61
CA HIS A 168 0.20 -12.78 50.18
C HIS A 168 0.54 -13.24 51.62
N PRO A 169 1.78 -12.97 52.08
CA PRO A 169 1.88 -11.86 53.04
C PRO A 169 3.10 -10.94 52.86
N ALA A 170 3.01 -9.82 53.58
CA ALA A 170 3.95 -8.71 53.65
C ALA A 170 5.00 -8.87 54.77
N GLY A 171 6.13 -8.16 54.60
CA GLY A 171 6.86 -7.45 55.66
C GLY A 171 7.86 -8.22 56.54
N VAL A 172 9.09 -7.70 56.66
CA VAL A 172 9.69 -7.09 57.88
C VAL A 172 11.24 -6.99 57.77
N VAL A 173 11.72 -5.74 57.83
CA VAL A 173 12.89 -5.14 58.54
C VAL A 173 14.12 -5.99 58.95
N SER A 174 15.33 -5.50 58.63
CA SER A 174 16.44 -5.15 59.58
C SER A 174 17.84 -5.31 58.96
N ASP A 175 18.62 -4.22 59.06
CA ASP A 175 20.08 -4.07 59.28
C ASP A 175 21.07 -4.87 58.38
N ARG A 176 22.24 -4.36 57.96
CA ARG A 176 23.21 -3.49 58.63
C ARG A 176 24.27 -3.08 57.60
N ALA A 177 24.88 -1.93 57.84
CA ALA A 177 26.00 -1.32 57.13
C ALA A 177 27.22 -2.23 56.91
N SER A 178 28.02 -1.95 55.88
CA SER A 178 29.40 -1.42 56.02
C SER A 178 30.07 -1.17 54.67
N ALA A 179 30.87 -0.10 54.65
CA ALA A 179 31.62 0.44 53.53
C ALA A 179 33.06 -0.10 53.47
N SER A 180 33.64 -0.13 52.27
CA SER A 180 35.05 0.25 51.98
C SER A 180 35.22 0.24 50.44
N SER A 181 35.63 1.35 49.79
CA SER A 181 37.04 1.67 49.47
C SER A 181 37.69 0.54 48.65
N SER A 182 38.28 0.71 47.46
CA SER A 182 39.00 1.86 46.90
C SER A 182 39.48 1.50 45.47
N GLN A 183 39.84 2.55 44.73
CA GLN A 183 40.88 2.61 43.68
C GLN A 183 40.56 2.21 42.22
N GLU A 184 40.31 3.28 41.47
CA GLU A 184 40.80 3.60 40.12
C GLU A 184 42.27 3.21 39.88
N PRO A 185 42.65 2.93 38.61
CA PRO A 185 43.56 3.87 37.95
C PRO A 185 43.23 4.14 36.46
N GLN A 186 43.29 5.41 36.06
CA GLN A 186 43.61 5.87 34.70
C GLN A 186 45.11 6.24 34.61
N PRO A 187 45.63 6.71 33.45
CA PRO A 187 45.82 6.01 32.19
C PRO A 187 47.31 6.09 31.74
N ALA A 188 47.75 5.28 30.77
CA ALA A 188 49.08 5.43 30.17
C ALA A 188 49.06 5.34 28.64
N ASP A 189 49.75 6.32 28.06
CA ASP A 189 50.44 6.37 26.78
C ASP A 189 49.66 6.56 25.47
N GLU A 190 49.41 7.84 25.22
CA GLU A 190 49.38 8.51 23.92
C GLU A 190 50.75 8.43 23.21
N LYS A 191 50.82 7.84 22.00
CA LYS A 191 51.81 8.26 20.98
C LYS A 191 51.50 7.75 19.56
N LYS A 192 51.59 8.72 18.64
CA LYS A 192 51.76 8.67 17.16
C LYS A 192 50.51 8.79 16.28
N ARG A 193 50.10 10.05 16.07
CA ARG A 193 49.44 10.54 14.84
C ARG A 193 50.44 10.58 13.65
N PRO A 194 49.99 10.39 12.40
CA PRO A 194 50.83 10.53 11.21
C PRO A 194 51.05 12.01 10.86
N ALA A 195 52.23 12.32 10.33
CA ALA A 195 52.66 13.66 9.94
C ALA A 195 51.81 14.22 8.79
N GLY A 196 51.07 15.28 9.04
CA GLY A 196 50.42 16.09 8.02
C GLY A 196 51.43 17.00 7.32
N THR A 197 51.50 16.93 6.00
CA THR A 197 52.31 17.84 5.19
C THR A 197 51.73 19.26 5.22
N SER A 198 52.43 20.19 5.88
CA SER A 198 52.08 21.61 5.86
C SER A 198 52.44 22.22 4.50
N LEU A 199 51.42 22.53 3.69
CA LEU A 199 51.57 23.32 2.46
C LEU A 199 51.98 24.76 2.81
N THR A 200 53.12 25.20 2.27
CA THR A 200 53.70 26.53 2.48
C THR A 200 52.73 27.64 2.05
N ARG A 201 52.83 28.81 2.70
CA ARG A 201 51.99 29.99 2.45
C ARG A 201 51.92 30.39 0.97
N ARG A 202 53.00 30.18 0.20
CA ARG A 202 53.06 30.40 -1.25
C ARG A 202 52.18 29.42 -2.05
N LYS A 203 52.09 28.14 -1.65
CA LYS A 203 51.23 27.15 -2.32
C LYS A 203 49.74 27.36 -2.03
N ARG A 204 49.38 27.88 -0.84
CA ARG A 204 47.99 28.26 -0.52
C ARG A 204 47.50 29.45 -1.34
N ILE A 205 48.38 30.44 -1.58
CA ILE A 205 48.06 31.60 -2.43
C ILE A 205 47.87 31.16 -3.89
N LEU A 206 48.71 30.25 -4.40
CA LEU A 206 48.59 29.73 -5.76
C LEU A 206 47.29 28.94 -5.97
N LEU A 207 46.89 28.11 -4.99
CA LEU A 207 45.61 27.38 -5.01
C LEU A 207 44.39 28.31 -4.94
N ALA A 208 44.46 29.39 -4.17
CA ALA A 208 43.38 30.39 -4.10
C ALA A 208 43.24 31.18 -5.41
N VAL A 209 44.36 31.52 -6.07
CA VAL A 209 44.34 32.19 -7.39
C VAL A 209 43.79 31.28 -8.48
N LEU A 210 44.18 30.00 -8.49
CA LEU A 210 43.63 29.01 -9.44
C LEU A 210 42.12 28.79 -9.24
N ALA A 211 41.66 28.68 -7.99
CA ALA A 211 40.24 28.56 -7.69
C ALA A 211 39.44 29.82 -8.11
N GLY A 212 40.02 31.02 -7.95
CA GLY A 212 39.42 32.28 -8.41
C GLY A 212 39.33 32.43 -9.92
N LEU A 213 40.31 31.90 -10.68
CA LEU A 213 40.29 31.92 -12.14
C LEU A 213 39.27 30.94 -12.72
N VAL A 214 39.07 29.78 -12.10
CA VAL A 214 38.06 28.79 -12.52
C VAL A 214 36.64 29.30 -12.27
N THR A 215 36.39 29.96 -11.14
CA THR A 215 35.08 30.57 -10.86
C THR A 215 34.79 31.76 -11.78
N LEU A 216 35.80 32.59 -12.09
CA LEU A 216 35.64 33.68 -13.06
C LEU A 216 35.35 33.17 -14.48
N GLY A 217 35.99 32.07 -14.91
CA GLY A 217 35.72 31.42 -16.19
C GLY A 217 34.32 30.84 -16.31
N LEU A 218 33.79 30.24 -15.24
CA LEU A 218 32.42 29.72 -15.18
C LEU A 218 31.37 30.83 -15.26
N VAL A 219 31.60 31.96 -14.58
CA VAL A 219 30.68 33.12 -14.61
C VAL A 219 30.68 33.80 -15.98
N LEU A 220 31.84 33.92 -16.64
CA LEU A 220 31.93 34.46 -18.00
C LEU A 220 31.32 33.53 -19.06
N GLY A 221 31.47 32.20 -18.91
CA GLY A 221 30.84 31.22 -19.81
C GLY A 221 29.31 31.23 -19.74
N LEU A 222 28.73 31.40 -18.55
CA LEU A 222 27.29 31.55 -18.35
C LEU A 222 26.75 32.89 -18.90
N ALA A 223 27.55 33.95 -18.87
CA ALA A 223 27.15 35.26 -19.42
C ALA A 223 27.17 35.31 -20.97
N LEU A 224 28.06 34.56 -21.63
CA LEU A 224 28.10 34.48 -23.10
C LEU A 224 27.08 33.48 -23.69
N GLY A 225 26.64 32.47 -22.94
CA GLY A 225 25.62 31.51 -23.38
C GLY A 225 24.21 32.10 -23.50
N LEU A 226 23.96 33.28 -22.91
CA LEU A 226 22.63 33.91 -22.86
C LEU A 226 22.41 35.03 -23.91
N THR A 227 23.37 35.27 -24.82
CA THR A 227 23.27 36.39 -25.78
C THR A 227 23.34 35.99 -27.27
N ILE A 228 23.37 34.70 -27.61
CA ILE A 228 23.39 34.25 -29.01
C ILE A 228 22.21 33.30 -29.26
N GLY A 229 21.19 33.77 -29.98
CA GLY A 229 20.18 32.89 -30.60
C GLY A 229 18.72 33.35 -30.56
N ARG A 230 18.41 34.64 -30.72
CA ARG A 230 17.06 35.06 -31.15
C ARG A 230 17.16 35.92 -32.41
N HIS A 231 16.41 35.49 -33.44
CA HIS A 231 15.83 36.23 -34.56
C HIS A 231 16.06 35.65 -35.97
N ASN A 232 14.93 35.21 -36.54
CA ASN A 232 14.44 35.33 -37.93
C ASN A 232 14.41 34.06 -38.79
N ALA A 233 13.22 33.50 -39.04
CA ALA A 233 12.42 33.81 -40.24
C ALA A 233 11.15 32.93 -40.34
N SER A 234 10.18 33.45 -41.07
CA SER A 234 8.76 33.13 -41.20
C SER A 234 8.39 31.91 -42.06
N SER A 235 7.26 31.28 -41.69
CA SER A 235 6.20 30.68 -42.52
C SER A 235 6.56 29.78 -43.72
N SER A 236 6.24 28.49 -43.59
CA SER A 236 5.42 27.77 -44.58
C SER A 236 4.73 26.56 -43.94
N SER A 237 3.41 26.52 -44.07
CA SER A 237 2.48 25.52 -43.59
C SER A 237 2.72 24.13 -44.19
N THR A 238 2.85 23.10 -43.37
CA THR A 238 2.33 21.76 -43.68
C THR A 238 1.96 21.06 -42.38
N SER A 239 0.71 20.60 -42.33
CA SER A 239 0.06 19.97 -41.19
C SER A 239 0.66 18.61 -40.83
N THR A 240 1.29 18.52 -39.67
CA THR A 240 1.43 17.26 -38.92
C THR A 240 1.11 17.57 -37.46
N SER A 241 -0.02 17.05 -36.99
CA SER A 241 -0.47 17.15 -35.60
C SER A 241 0.51 16.43 -34.68
N ASN A 242 1.41 17.18 -34.06
CA ASN A 242 2.05 16.78 -32.80
C ASN A 242 0.98 16.77 -31.72
N PRO A 243 0.88 15.73 -30.86
CA PRO A 243 0.11 15.85 -29.63
C PRO A 243 0.87 16.81 -28.73
N SER A 244 0.32 18.01 -28.59
CA SER A 244 0.60 18.94 -27.51
C SER A 244 0.49 18.22 -26.17
N SER A 245 1.46 18.48 -25.29
CA SER A 245 1.46 18.13 -23.87
C SER A 245 0.04 18.28 -23.29
N PRO A 246 -0.56 17.25 -22.67
CA PRO A 246 -1.81 17.45 -21.97
C PRO A 246 -1.52 18.30 -20.72
N ASP A 247 -2.32 19.35 -20.53
CA ASP A 247 -2.40 20.02 -19.25
C ASP A 247 -2.74 18.97 -18.18
N ASP A 248 -1.88 18.87 -17.17
CA ASP A 248 -1.83 17.85 -16.11
C ASP A 248 -2.95 18.03 -15.05
N ASN A 249 -4.17 18.38 -15.50
CA ASN A 249 -5.27 18.84 -14.65
C ASN A 249 -6.55 17.99 -14.72
N SER A 250 -6.59 16.90 -15.50
CA SER A 250 -7.74 15.99 -15.43
C SER A 250 -7.54 15.01 -14.26
N GLY A 251 -8.12 15.36 -13.10
CA GLY A 251 -8.25 14.44 -11.97
C GLY A 251 -9.14 13.22 -12.29
N PRO A 252 -9.40 12.35 -11.31
CA PRO A 252 -10.25 11.17 -11.51
C PRO A 252 -11.63 11.58 -12.05
N VAL A 253 -12.16 10.82 -13.01
CA VAL A 253 -13.41 11.13 -13.71
C VAL A 253 -14.53 10.24 -13.19
N ASP A 254 -15.69 10.87 -12.94
CA ASP A 254 -16.95 10.19 -12.66
C ASP A 254 -17.66 9.86 -13.97
N GLY A 255 -17.90 8.57 -14.23
CA GLY A 255 -18.67 8.13 -15.42
C GLY A 255 -17.80 7.66 -16.58
N PRO A 256 -18.31 7.68 -17.84
CA PRO A 256 -17.53 7.24 -18.98
C PRO A 256 -16.28 8.10 -19.13
N LEU A 257 -15.15 7.47 -19.44
CA LEU A 257 -13.95 8.23 -19.79
C LEU A 257 -14.25 9.11 -21.01
N THR A 258 -13.62 10.28 -21.10
CA THR A 258 -13.80 11.18 -22.26
C THR A 258 -13.21 10.58 -23.54
N THR A 259 -12.27 9.65 -23.39
CA THR A 259 -11.64 8.91 -24.48
C THR A 259 -11.47 7.44 -24.06
N ALA A 260 -11.79 6.51 -24.97
CA ALA A 260 -11.60 5.09 -24.73
C ALA A 260 -10.11 4.70 -24.85
N PRO A 261 -9.67 3.62 -24.19
CA PRO A 261 -8.38 3.03 -24.46
C PRO A 261 -8.19 2.79 -25.97
N PRO A 262 -7.00 3.07 -26.53
CA PRO A 262 -6.70 2.79 -27.93
C PRO A 262 -6.91 1.31 -28.26
N ARG A 263 -7.43 1.02 -29.45
CA ARG A 263 -7.68 -0.37 -29.88
C ARG A 263 -6.48 -0.97 -30.60
N GLY A 264 -6.17 -2.24 -30.32
CA GLY A 264 -5.14 -3.01 -31.03
C GLY A 264 -3.72 -2.44 -30.95
N THR A 265 -3.41 -1.61 -29.95
CA THR A 265 -2.06 -1.06 -29.76
C THR A 265 -1.11 -2.03 -29.08
N HIS A 266 -1.66 -2.99 -28.34
CA HIS A 266 -0.94 -4.08 -27.67
C HIS A 266 -1.78 -5.36 -27.82
N PRO A 267 -1.16 -6.55 -27.74
CA PRO A 267 -1.89 -7.81 -27.66
C PRO A 267 -2.63 -7.92 -26.32
N ASN A 268 -3.86 -8.44 -26.37
CA ASN A 268 -4.59 -8.81 -25.15
C ASN A 268 -3.84 -9.92 -24.38
N PRO A 269 -4.06 -10.04 -23.05
CA PRO A 269 -3.47 -11.11 -22.27
C PRO A 269 -3.78 -12.49 -22.85
N HIS A 270 -2.83 -13.41 -22.77
CA HIS A 270 -3.04 -14.79 -23.21
C HIS A 270 -4.22 -15.43 -22.47
N PRO A 271 -5.05 -16.23 -23.17
CA PRO A 271 -6.20 -16.87 -22.55
C PRO A 271 -5.81 -17.75 -21.36
N ILE A 272 -6.60 -17.63 -20.30
CA ILE A 272 -6.50 -18.46 -19.09
C ILE A 272 -7.67 -19.42 -19.05
N THR A 273 -7.37 -20.69 -18.74
CA THR A 273 -8.34 -21.75 -18.45
C THR A 273 -8.51 -21.91 -16.94
N GLY A 274 -9.66 -22.43 -16.51
CA GLY A 274 -10.03 -22.48 -15.09
C GLY A 274 -10.50 -21.11 -14.58
N THR A 275 -10.25 -20.82 -13.30
CA THR A 275 -10.64 -19.54 -12.69
C THR A 275 -9.50 -18.55 -12.82
N ILE A 276 -9.75 -17.43 -13.53
CA ILE A 276 -8.78 -16.33 -13.64
C ILE A 276 -8.46 -15.82 -12.24
N PRO A 277 -7.18 -15.83 -11.82
CA PRO A 277 -6.79 -15.24 -10.55
C PRO A 277 -7.20 -13.78 -10.48
N ASN A 278 -7.96 -13.41 -9.45
CA ASN A 278 -8.54 -12.08 -9.33
C ASN A 278 -8.78 -11.66 -7.87
N ASN A 279 -9.04 -10.36 -7.71
CA ASN A 279 -9.61 -9.78 -6.51
C ASN A 279 -11.09 -9.46 -6.78
N ALA A 280 -11.94 -9.68 -5.78
CA ALA A 280 -13.36 -9.34 -5.87
C ALA A 280 -13.64 -7.85 -5.64
N ASN A 281 -12.65 -7.11 -5.15
CA ASN A 281 -12.68 -5.68 -4.86
C ASN A 281 -11.61 -4.93 -5.68
N TRP A 282 -11.62 -3.60 -5.62
CA TRP A 282 -10.68 -2.73 -6.34
C TRP A 282 -9.29 -2.65 -5.71
N THR A 283 -8.85 -3.72 -5.06
CA THR A 283 -7.49 -3.89 -4.57
C THR A 283 -6.64 -4.51 -5.67
N THR A 284 -5.46 -3.94 -5.91
CA THR A 284 -4.45 -4.49 -6.82
C THR A 284 -4.12 -5.94 -6.47
N LEU A 285 -3.66 -6.72 -7.45
CA LEU A 285 -3.20 -8.09 -7.20
C LEU A 285 -1.73 -8.15 -6.83
N ASP A 286 -0.91 -7.26 -7.37
CA ASP A 286 0.56 -7.27 -7.25
C ASP A 286 1.11 -8.71 -7.33
N PRO A 287 0.83 -9.42 -8.45
CA PRO A 287 1.11 -10.84 -8.54
C PRO A 287 2.62 -11.13 -8.48
N THR A 288 2.99 -12.26 -7.90
CA THR A 288 4.31 -12.88 -8.12
C THR A 288 4.15 -14.34 -8.47
N LEU A 289 4.87 -14.76 -9.51
CA LEU A 289 4.75 -16.06 -10.13
C LEU A 289 6.05 -16.84 -9.93
N VAL A 290 5.94 -18.05 -9.38
CA VAL A 290 7.09 -18.92 -9.14
C VAL A 290 6.77 -20.36 -9.53
N ARG A 291 7.75 -21.02 -10.16
CA ARG A 291 7.69 -22.44 -10.50
C ARG A 291 8.43 -23.27 -9.46
N ARG A 292 7.75 -24.29 -8.93
CA ARG A 292 8.34 -25.23 -7.98
C ARG A 292 9.32 -26.17 -8.69
N ALA A 293 10.48 -26.39 -8.09
CA ALA A 293 11.59 -27.11 -8.68
C ALA A 293 11.34 -28.61 -8.78
N SER A 294 10.65 -29.17 -7.79
CA SER A 294 10.48 -30.61 -7.62
C SER A 294 9.49 -31.22 -8.61
N ASP A 295 8.50 -30.46 -9.06
CA ASP A 295 7.38 -30.98 -9.86
C ASP A 295 6.87 -30.02 -10.94
N GLY A 296 7.48 -28.84 -11.08
CA GLY A 296 7.07 -27.85 -12.08
C GLY A 296 5.75 -27.14 -11.77
N LYS A 297 5.12 -27.37 -10.60
CA LYS A 297 3.87 -26.71 -10.21
C LYS A 297 4.08 -25.20 -10.11
N LEU A 298 3.18 -24.43 -10.70
CA LEU A 298 3.19 -22.97 -10.62
C LEU A 298 2.40 -22.50 -9.40
N PHE A 299 2.95 -21.51 -8.71
CA PHE A 299 2.32 -20.76 -7.64
C PHE A 299 2.26 -19.30 -8.03
N LEU A 300 1.09 -18.69 -7.81
CA LEU A 300 0.86 -17.27 -7.98
C LEU A 300 0.38 -16.72 -6.63
N TYR A 301 1.19 -15.86 -6.02
CA TYR A 301 0.82 -15.15 -4.80
C TYR A 301 0.38 -13.74 -5.15
N THR A 302 -0.66 -13.25 -4.49
CA THR A 302 -1.24 -11.93 -4.78
C THR A 302 -1.62 -11.20 -3.50
N THR A 303 -1.56 -9.88 -3.53
CA THR A 303 -2.30 -8.99 -2.61
C THR A 303 -3.79 -9.32 -2.65
N GLY A 304 -4.42 -9.35 -1.47
CA GLY A 304 -5.87 -9.58 -1.32
C GLY A 304 -6.22 -10.21 0.03
N GLY A 305 -7.43 -9.96 0.54
CA GLY A 305 -7.94 -10.61 1.77
C GLY A 305 -7.13 -10.33 3.05
N GLY A 306 -6.31 -9.28 3.08
CA GLY A 306 -5.45 -8.89 4.21
C GLY A 306 -4.17 -9.72 4.38
N SER A 307 -4.24 -11.04 4.16
CA SER A 307 -3.12 -11.98 4.31
C SER A 307 -2.62 -12.58 2.99
N GLY A 308 -3.05 -12.03 1.86
CA GLY A 308 -2.74 -12.48 0.50
C GLY A 308 -3.48 -13.74 0.07
N TYR A 309 -3.62 -13.92 -1.24
CA TYR A 309 -4.17 -15.13 -1.85
C TYR A 309 -3.08 -15.97 -2.50
N VAL A 310 -3.35 -17.26 -2.66
CA VAL A 310 -2.49 -18.20 -3.39
C VAL A 310 -3.32 -18.90 -4.45
N TRP A 311 -2.77 -18.97 -5.65
CA TRP A 311 -3.32 -19.70 -6.78
C TRP A 311 -2.28 -20.67 -7.30
N THR A 312 -2.73 -21.78 -7.87
CA THR A 312 -1.84 -22.79 -8.43
C THR A 312 -2.29 -23.25 -9.79
N SER A 313 -1.30 -23.63 -10.62
CA SER A 313 -1.51 -24.32 -11.89
C SER A 313 -0.56 -25.54 -11.94
N PRO A 314 -1.00 -26.71 -12.45
CA PRO A 314 -0.16 -27.91 -12.46
C PRO A 314 1.16 -27.76 -13.21
N SER A 315 1.15 -27.04 -14.35
CA SER A 315 2.36 -26.91 -15.18
C SER A 315 2.36 -25.75 -16.19
N SER A 316 1.22 -25.11 -16.47
CA SER A 316 1.09 -24.13 -17.56
C SER A 316 0.58 -22.77 -17.09
N LEU A 317 1.10 -21.69 -17.68
CA LEU A 317 0.59 -20.33 -17.49
C LEU A 317 -0.85 -20.17 -17.99
N ALA A 318 -1.25 -20.96 -18.99
CA ALA A 318 -2.64 -21.00 -19.46
C ALA A 318 -3.59 -21.69 -18.46
N GLY A 319 -3.09 -22.30 -17.38
CA GLY A 319 -3.89 -22.99 -16.37
C GLY A 319 -4.09 -24.49 -16.64
N PRO A 320 -5.11 -25.12 -16.02
CA PRO A 320 -6.15 -24.48 -15.24
C PRO A 320 -5.64 -23.90 -13.92
N TRP A 321 -6.02 -22.65 -13.62
CA TRP A 321 -5.71 -22.02 -12.33
C TRP A 321 -6.76 -22.33 -11.27
N THR A 322 -6.30 -22.61 -10.05
CA THR A 322 -7.13 -22.92 -8.88
C THR A 322 -6.71 -22.07 -7.68
N LYS A 323 -7.67 -21.40 -7.03
CA LYS A 323 -7.44 -20.69 -5.76
C LYS A 323 -7.32 -21.69 -4.62
N LEU A 324 -6.32 -21.53 -3.76
CA LEU A 324 -6.23 -22.28 -2.52
C LEU A 324 -7.13 -21.65 -1.44
N GLN A 325 -7.59 -22.46 -0.49
CA GLN A 325 -8.45 -21.98 0.60
C GLN A 325 -7.67 -21.16 1.61
N GLU A 326 -6.43 -21.56 1.88
CA GLU A 326 -5.52 -20.90 2.79
C GLU A 326 -4.87 -19.65 2.18
N SER A 327 -4.58 -18.67 3.03
CA SER A 327 -3.91 -17.42 2.66
C SER A 327 -2.41 -17.60 2.45
N MET A 328 -1.80 -16.64 1.75
CA MET A 328 -0.36 -16.60 1.49
C MET A 328 0.47 -16.64 2.78
N VAL A 329 0.09 -15.82 3.77
CA VAL A 329 0.62 -15.86 5.14
C VAL A 329 -0.49 -16.29 6.11
N PRO A 330 -0.16 -16.75 7.34
CA PRO A 330 -1.18 -17.07 8.34
C PRO A 330 -2.23 -15.96 8.49
N LYS A 331 -3.52 -16.35 8.51
CA LYS A 331 -4.64 -15.40 8.59
C LYS A 331 -4.46 -14.45 9.78
N GLY A 332 -4.64 -13.15 9.53
CA GLY A 332 -4.47 -12.08 10.52
C GLY A 332 -3.09 -11.42 10.48
N ILE A 333 -2.11 -12.02 9.78
CA ILE A 333 -0.86 -11.34 9.44
C ILE A 333 -1.09 -10.54 8.17
N GLN A 334 -0.79 -9.24 8.20
CA GLN A 334 -0.88 -8.39 7.02
C GLN A 334 0.24 -8.73 6.04
N ALA A 335 -0.13 -8.90 4.77
CA ALA A 335 0.82 -9.05 3.68
C ALA A 335 0.25 -8.54 2.35
N GLY A 336 1.07 -7.83 1.60
CA GLY A 336 0.80 -7.36 0.24
C GLY A 336 2.06 -7.40 -0.62
N ALA A 337 1.90 -7.09 -1.91
CA ALA A 337 2.95 -7.00 -2.92
C ALA A 337 4.05 -8.06 -2.74
N PRO A 338 3.67 -9.35 -2.76
CA PRO A 338 4.63 -10.42 -2.54
C PRO A 338 5.63 -10.50 -3.70
N ASP A 339 6.86 -10.88 -3.38
CA ASP A 339 7.89 -11.23 -4.34
C ASP A 339 8.55 -12.55 -3.91
N VAL A 340 8.40 -13.59 -4.72
CA VAL A 340 8.83 -14.95 -4.38
C VAL A 340 9.91 -15.45 -5.31
N HIS A 341 11.05 -15.83 -4.72
CA HIS A 341 12.22 -16.31 -5.43
C HIS A 341 12.62 -17.71 -4.99
N ARG A 342 12.97 -18.54 -5.97
CA ARG A 342 13.71 -19.79 -5.73
C ARG A 342 15.15 -19.44 -5.34
N TRP A 343 15.55 -19.81 -4.12
CA TRP A 343 16.93 -19.64 -3.67
C TRP A 343 17.83 -20.81 -4.09
N ASN A 344 17.34 -22.04 -3.91
CA ASN A 344 17.94 -23.29 -4.37
C ASN A 344 16.83 -24.33 -4.59
N ASP A 345 17.18 -25.60 -4.78
CA ASP A 345 16.24 -26.69 -5.08
C ASP A 345 15.22 -26.97 -3.96
N THR A 346 15.51 -26.52 -2.74
CA THR A 346 14.74 -26.85 -1.53
C THR A 346 14.32 -25.63 -0.71
N THR A 347 14.69 -24.42 -1.14
CA THR A 347 14.45 -23.19 -0.39
C THR A 347 13.95 -22.10 -1.30
N TYR A 348 12.86 -21.47 -0.88
CA TYR A 348 12.23 -20.31 -1.46
C TYR A 348 12.23 -19.18 -0.46
N ILE A 349 12.33 -17.95 -0.96
CA ILE A 349 12.29 -16.73 -0.17
C ILE A 349 11.11 -15.90 -0.67
N MET A 350 10.33 -15.37 0.25
CA MET A 350 9.27 -14.40 -0.03
C MET A 350 9.59 -13.09 0.68
N PHE A 351 9.51 -11.99 -0.05
CA PHE A 351 9.36 -10.66 0.53
C PHE A 351 7.91 -10.22 0.40
N HIS A 352 7.38 -9.56 1.41
CA HIS A 352 6.07 -8.93 1.33
C HIS A 352 6.07 -7.65 2.18
N ASN A 353 5.25 -6.66 1.83
CA ASN A 353 5.11 -5.48 2.67
C ASN A 353 4.16 -5.75 3.85
N SER A 354 4.31 -4.96 4.91
CA SER A 354 3.46 -4.93 6.10
C SER A 354 3.48 -3.53 6.71
N HIS A 355 2.30 -3.04 7.12
CA HIS A 355 2.11 -1.75 7.78
C HIS A 355 1.98 -1.91 9.30
N ALA A 356 2.37 -3.07 9.85
CA ALA A 356 2.25 -3.36 11.27
C ALA A 356 3.39 -2.76 12.13
N TYR A 357 4.48 -2.31 11.50
CA TYR A 357 5.65 -1.79 12.23
C TYR A 357 5.47 -0.31 12.60
N ASN A 358 5.58 0.01 13.89
CA ASN A 358 5.46 1.38 14.35
C ASN A 358 6.83 2.06 14.41
N TYR A 359 7.20 2.76 13.33
CA TYR A 359 8.46 3.48 13.24
C TYR A 359 8.66 4.55 14.33
N SER A 360 7.59 5.17 14.79
CA SER A 360 7.67 6.20 15.83
C SER A 360 8.05 5.61 17.19
N LEU A 361 7.36 4.54 17.61
CA LEU A 361 7.60 3.88 18.89
C LEU A 361 8.84 2.99 18.88
N SER A 362 9.08 2.28 17.78
CA SER A 362 10.13 1.26 17.70
C SER A 362 11.47 1.81 17.20
N ALA A 363 11.46 2.85 16.37
CA ALA A 363 12.67 3.44 15.78
C ALA A 363 12.86 4.93 16.11
N GLY A 364 11.98 5.53 16.93
CA GLY A 364 12.10 6.92 17.34
C GLY A 364 11.88 7.94 16.22
N VAL A 365 11.24 7.53 15.12
CA VAL A 365 10.97 8.43 13.99
C VAL A 365 9.94 9.48 14.41
N THR A 366 10.34 10.75 14.32
CA THR A 366 9.51 11.90 14.73
C THR A 366 8.72 12.51 13.59
N ASN A 367 9.01 12.15 12.34
CA ASN A 367 8.22 12.60 11.21
C ASN A 367 6.82 11.97 11.30
N PRO A 368 5.73 12.76 11.32
CA PRO A 368 4.36 12.24 11.45
C PRO A 368 3.95 11.34 10.29
N GLU A 369 4.59 11.47 9.11
CA GLU A 369 4.29 10.62 7.96
C GLU A 369 4.51 9.14 8.24
N ALA A 370 5.47 8.81 9.12
CA ALA A 370 5.82 7.44 9.48
C ALA A 370 4.71 6.67 10.24
N GLN A 371 3.57 7.30 10.47
CA GLN A 371 2.40 6.72 11.14
C GLN A 371 1.19 6.55 10.20
N PHE A 372 1.29 7.02 8.95
CA PHE A 372 0.20 6.88 8.00
C PHE A 372 0.40 5.64 7.12
N ASN A 373 -0.71 4.98 6.82
CA ASN A 373 -0.77 3.76 6.00
C ASN A 373 -0.13 3.89 4.61
N TRP A 374 0.05 5.10 4.09
CA TRP A 374 0.71 5.36 2.81
C TRP A 374 2.24 5.55 2.93
N HIS A 375 2.81 5.46 4.14
CA HIS A 375 4.26 5.65 4.38
C HIS A 375 4.83 4.92 5.62
N ASP A 376 4.07 4.02 6.25
CA ASP A 376 4.47 3.22 7.42
C ASP A 376 4.80 1.76 7.05
N ALA A 377 4.93 1.46 5.76
CA ALA A 377 5.23 0.12 5.28
C ALA A 377 6.64 -0.32 5.68
N SER A 378 6.80 -1.63 5.85
CA SER A 378 8.07 -2.33 6.03
C SER A 378 8.07 -3.63 5.24
N ILE A 379 9.25 -4.15 4.88
CA ILE A 379 9.37 -5.41 4.14
C ILE A 379 9.73 -6.55 5.09
N ILE A 380 8.99 -7.65 5.01
CA ILE A 380 9.18 -8.87 5.80
C ILE A 380 9.71 -9.98 4.89
N ALA A 381 10.75 -10.69 5.34
CA ALA A 381 11.29 -11.86 4.67
C ALA A 381 10.75 -13.15 5.30
N ARG A 382 10.36 -14.11 4.46
CA ARG A 382 9.92 -15.46 4.84
C ARG A 382 10.64 -16.51 4.02
N THR A 383 10.72 -17.73 4.55
CA THR A 383 11.30 -18.89 3.86
C THR A 383 10.34 -20.06 3.84
N SER A 384 10.35 -20.84 2.76
CA SER A 384 9.59 -22.08 2.62
C SER A 384 10.41 -23.09 1.82
N SER A 385 10.16 -24.38 2.04
CA SER A 385 10.70 -25.46 1.20
C SER A 385 9.70 -26.02 0.20
N THR A 386 8.41 -25.70 0.32
CA THR A 386 7.33 -26.34 -0.46
C THR A 386 6.47 -25.38 -1.25
N LEU A 387 6.53 -24.07 -0.97
CA LEU A 387 5.63 -23.02 -1.48
C LEU A 387 4.17 -23.13 -0.97
N GLU A 388 3.77 -24.20 -0.29
CA GLU A 388 2.38 -24.33 0.16
C GLU A 388 2.05 -23.33 1.28
N PRO A 389 0.81 -22.82 1.37
CA PRO A 389 0.33 -22.09 2.54
C PRO A 389 0.67 -22.82 3.86
N GLY A 390 0.98 -22.06 4.91
CA GLY A 390 1.38 -22.61 6.21
C GLY A 390 2.83 -23.12 6.29
N SER A 391 3.52 -23.33 5.17
CA SER A 391 4.95 -23.69 5.16
C SER A 391 5.90 -22.49 5.34
N TRP A 392 5.40 -21.27 5.16
CA TRP A 392 6.18 -20.04 5.23
C TRP A 392 6.57 -19.70 6.67
N ARG A 393 7.87 -19.84 6.99
CA ARG A 393 8.45 -19.39 8.25
C ARG A 393 8.94 -17.94 8.11
N GLU A 394 8.48 -17.08 9.01
CA GLU A 394 9.01 -15.72 9.12
C GLU A 394 10.48 -15.75 9.52
N VAL A 395 11.31 -14.99 8.79
CA VAL A 395 12.70 -14.73 9.18
C VAL A 395 12.79 -13.42 9.96
N GLY A 396 12.10 -12.40 9.47
CA GLY A 396 11.99 -11.10 10.14
C GLY A 396 11.82 -9.94 9.17
N ARG A 397 11.77 -8.74 9.72
CA ARG A 397 11.75 -7.48 8.97
C ARG A 397 13.13 -7.17 8.40
N LEU A 398 13.18 -6.61 7.19
CA LEU A 398 14.39 -5.97 6.69
C LEU A 398 14.57 -4.62 7.39
N GLU A 399 15.71 -4.45 8.04
CA GLU A 399 16.06 -3.27 8.85
C GLU A 399 16.44 -2.05 7.98
N ILE A 400 15.58 -1.72 7.00
CA ILE A 400 15.68 -0.50 6.20
C ILE A 400 15.15 0.65 7.07
N ASP A 401 15.97 1.69 7.25
CA ASP A 401 15.57 2.87 8.02
C ASP A 401 14.46 3.62 7.28
N TRP A 402 13.55 4.23 8.03
CA TRP A 402 12.54 5.10 7.46
C TRP A 402 13.15 6.43 6.98
N ALA A 403 12.71 6.93 5.83
CA ALA A 403 13.01 8.29 5.40
C ALA A 403 11.90 8.85 4.51
N ALA A 404 11.61 10.15 4.63
CA ALA A 404 10.54 10.82 3.89
C ALA A 404 10.63 10.73 2.35
N LYS A 405 11.80 10.33 1.82
CA LYS A 405 12.07 10.28 0.38
C LYS A 405 11.68 8.96 -0.29
N TYR A 406 11.37 7.91 0.47
CA TYR A 406 10.96 6.62 -0.09
C TYR A 406 10.00 5.89 0.85
N ASN A 407 9.09 5.13 0.26
CA ASN A 407 8.26 4.19 1.00
C ASN A 407 8.79 2.75 0.85
N ILE A 408 8.73 1.96 1.92
CA ILE A 408 9.39 0.64 2.03
C ILE A 408 8.38 -0.47 1.70
N LEU A 409 7.98 -0.55 0.43
CA LEU A 409 7.07 -1.56 -0.15
C LEU A 409 7.51 -1.94 -1.57
N ASP A 410 6.77 -2.87 -2.19
CA ASP A 410 6.99 -3.35 -3.56
C ASP A 410 8.40 -3.90 -3.76
N ALA A 411 8.79 -4.80 -2.87
CA ALA A 411 10.10 -5.42 -2.90
C ALA A 411 10.28 -6.29 -4.16
N ALA A 412 11.44 -6.22 -4.80
CA ALA A 412 11.82 -7.13 -5.88
C ALA A 412 13.30 -7.51 -5.79
N LEU A 413 13.60 -8.81 -5.72
CA LEU A 413 14.97 -9.31 -5.59
C LEU A 413 15.63 -9.55 -6.96
N LEU A 414 16.77 -8.89 -7.19
CA LEU A 414 17.71 -9.24 -8.25
C LEU A 414 18.88 -10.05 -7.68
N ARG A 415 19.02 -11.29 -8.14
CA ARG A 415 20.19 -12.13 -7.87
C ARG A 415 21.21 -12.07 -9.00
N ILE A 416 22.46 -11.81 -8.63
CA ILE A 416 23.61 -11.74 -9.52
C ILE A 416 24.62 -12.80 -9.05
N PRO A 417 24.83 -13.89 -9.79
CA PRO A 417 25.82 -14.89 -9.45
C PRO A 417 27.24 -14.31 -9.60
N ALA A 418 28.18 -14.88 -8.86
CA ALA A 418 29.59 -14.55 -8.97
C ALA A 418 30.08 -14.73 -10.41
N GLY A 419 30.98 -13.86 -10.85
CA GLY A 419 31.53 -13.89 -12.21
C GLY A 419 30.59 -13.46 -13.33
N ARG A 420 29.36 -12.97 -13.04
CA ARG A 420 28.47 -12.41 -14.08
C ARG A 420 29.12 -11.20 -14.79
N ASN A 421 29.76 -10.31 -14.03
CA ASN A 421 30.58 -9.25 -14.60
C ASN A 421 31.96 -9.82 -14.95
N LYS A 422 32.13 -10.28 -16.19
CA LYS A 422 33.38 -10.86 -16.70
C LYS A 422 34.53 -9.85 -16.79
N SER A 423 34.19 -8.56 -16.82
CA SER A 423 35.15 -7.45 -16.87
C SER A 423 35.63 -7.02 -15.47
N ALA A 424 34.99 -7.51 -14.39
CA ALA A 424 35.40 -7.18 -13.03
C ALA A 424 36.72 -7.87 -12.67
N PRO A 425 37.69 -7.16 -12.04
CA PRO A 425 38.92 -7.77 -11.57
C PRO A 425 38.64 -8.95 -10.62
N ALA A 426 39.35 -10.06 -10.81
CA ALA A 426 39.22 -11.24 -9.97
C ALA A 426 39.43 -10.88 -8.48
N GLY A 427 38.51 -11.32 -7.62
CA GLY A 427 38.55 -11.06 -6.18
C GLY A 427 37.98 -9.71 -5.74
N SER A 428 37.65 -8.81 -6.67
CA SER A 428 36.96 -7.55 -6.37
C SER A 428 35.51 -7.79 -5.89
N PRO A 429 34.91 -6.88 -5.10
CA PRO A 429 33.50 -6.98 -4.71
C PRO A 429 32.55 -7.15 -5.91
N ALA A 430 32.86 -6.51 -7.04
CA ALA A 430 32.07 -6.60 -8.27
C ALA A 430 32.11 -7.99 -8.94
N SER A 431 33.10 -8.83 -8.59
CA SER A 431 33.21 -10.22 -9.10
C SER A 431 32.46 -11.25 -8.24
N ARG A 432 31.99 -10.86 -7.05
CA ARG A 432 31.25 -11.74 -6.12
C ARG A 432 29.77 -11.82 -6.47
N ALA A 433 29.08 -12.80 -5.90
CA ALA A 433 27.63 -12.85 -5.95
C ALA A 433 27.05 -11.61 -5.22
N GLN A 434 25.96 -11.07 -5.75
CA GLN A 434 25.26 -9.93 -5.18
C GLN A 434 23.76 -10.23 -5.15
N ASN A 435 23.12 -9.83 -4.06
CA ASN A 435 21.69 -9.81 -3.92
C ASN A 435 21.27 -8.37 -3.73
N LEU A 436 20.41 -7.86 -4.61
CA LEU A 436 19.97 -6.47 -4.62
C LEU A 436 18.46 -6.45 -4.51
N LEU A 437 17.93 -5.77 -3.51
CA LEU A 437 16.48 -5.61 -3.35
C LEU A 437 16.10 -4.21 -3.81
N SER A 438 15.29 -4.14 -4.86
CA SER A 438 14.63 -2.91 -5.26
C SER A 438 13.32 -2.77 -4.50
N PHE A 439 12.92 -1.54 -4.20
CA PHE A 439 11.67 -1.21 -3.52
C PHE A 439 11.28 0.25 -3.83
N GLY A 440 10.05 0.64 -3.48
CA GLY A 440 9.60 2.02 -3.58
C GLY A 440 8.28 2.16 -4.31
N SER A 441 7.50 3.14 -3.88
CA SER A 441 6.19 3.48 -4.43
C SER A 441 5.89 4.92 -4.03
N TYR A 442 5.73 5.81 -5.02
CA TYR A 442 5.61 7.26 -4.85
C TYR A 442 6.84 7.94 -4.21
N GLN A 443 6.63 9.01 -3.43
CA GLN A 443 7.66 9.91 -2.87
C GLN A 443 8.64 10.43 -3.91
N THR A 444 9.82 9.82 -4.00
CA THR A 444 10.84 10.19 -4.99
C THR A 444 11.16 9.03 -5.94
N GLY A 445 10.36 7.97 -5.93
CA GLY A 445 10.45 6.83 -6.83
C GLY A 445 11.15 5.63 -6.22
N LEU A 446 11.98 4.97 -7.03
CA LEU A 446 12.44 3.60 -6.78
C LEU A 446 13.86 3.56 -6.25
N TYR A 447 14.08 2.77 -5.20
CA TYR A 447 15.38 2.61 -4.55
C TYR A 447 15.84 1.17 -4.61
N GLN A 448 17.14 0.95 -4.38
CA GLN A 448 17.75 -0.35 -4.32
C GLN A 448 18.76 -0.44 -3.18
N ILE A 449 18.70 -1.53 -2.42
CA ILE A 449 19.56 -1.78 -1.28
C ILE A 449 20.23 -3.16 -1.39
N PRO A 450 21.54 -3.29 -1.08
CA PRO A 450 22.19 -4.59 -1.10
C PRO A 450 21.77 -5.44 0.11
N LEU A 451 21.48 -6.71 -0.15
CA LEU A 451 21.23 -7.75 0.85
C LEU A 451 22.47 -8.62 1.04
N ASP A 452 22.49 -9.37 2.13
CA ASP A 452 23.53 -10.37 2.40
C ASP A 452 23.76 -11.27 1.18
N ALA A 453 25.02 -11.45 0.79
CA ALA A 453 25.41 -12.12 -0.44
C ALA A 453 25.20 -13.65 -0.37
N ASP A 454 25.31 -14.22 0.82
CA ASP A 454 25.22 -15.66 1.06
C ASP A 454 23.77 -16.10 1.29
N PHE A 455 22.95 -15.27 1.92
CA PHE A 455 21.52 -15.54 2.06
C PHE A 455 20.69 -14.24 2.23
N PRO A 456 19.87 -13.85 1.24
CA PRO A 456 19.32 -12.50 1.13
C PRO A 456 18.07 -12.28 1.98
N VAL A 457 18.13 -12.56 3.28
CA VAL A 457 17.00 -12.34 4.21
C VAL A 457 17.27 -11.22 5.21
N LYS A 458 18.39 -10.51 5.04
CA LYS A 458 18.82 -9.36 5.83
C LYS A 458 19.67 -8.42 4.96
N LEU A 459 19.82 -7.18 5.41
CA LEU A 459 20.67 -6.20 4.74
C LEU A 459 22.15 -6.63 4.76
N ALA A 460 22.89 -6.25 3.73
CA ALA A 460 24.35 -6.38 3.75
C ALA A 460 24.98 -5.40 4.76
N ASP A 461 26.24 -5.64 5.10
CA ASP A 461 27.02 -4.69 5.88
C ASP A 461 27.05 -3.31 5.21
N LYS A 462 26.74 -2.26 5.98
CA LYS A 462 26.70 -0.86 5.51
C LYS A 462 25.71 -0.61 4.36
N ALA A 463 24.70 -1.46 4.19
CA ALA A 463 23.75 -1.38 3.09
C ALA A 463 23.07 -0.01 2.96
N MET A 464 22.69 0.62 4.07
CA MET A 464 22.06 1.96 4.05
C MET A 464 22.96 3.02 3.40
N GLY A 465 24.27 2.96 3.63
CA GLY A 465 25.25 3.85 2.99
C GLY A 465 25.53 3.52 1.53
N ALA A 466 25.12 2.33 1.08
CA ALA A 466 25.26 1.87 -0.31
C ALA A 466 23.93 1.94 -1.08
N MET A 467 22.83 2.37 -0.47
CA MET A 467 21.53 2.44 -1.12
C MET A 467 21.58 3.36 -2.35
N THR A 468 20.92 2.95 -3.43
CA THR A 468 20.95 3.65 -4.71
C THR A 468 19.54 4.05 -5.14
N HIS A 469 19.40 5.24 -5.70
CA HIS A 469 18.15 5.77 -6.25
C HIS A 469 18.11 5.42 -7.74
N LEU A 470 17.15 4.60 -8.16
CA LEU A 470 17.11 3.99 -9.49
C LEU A 470 16.30 4.80 -10.50
N SER A 471 15.13 5.31 -10.09
CA SER A 471 14.17 5.95 -10.96
C SER A 471 13.35 6.99 -10.21
N ARG A 472 12.95 8.05 -10.92
CA ARG A 472 12.09 9.12 -10.45
C ARG A 472 11.28 9.66 -11.63
N ASN A 473 10.00 9.91 -11.43
CA ASN A 473 9.15 10.60 -12.40
C ASN A 473 8.77 12.01 -11.90
N GLU A 474 9.47 13.02 -12.41
CA GLU A 474 9.18 14.43 -12.11
C GLU A 474 8.07 15.03 -13.00
N THR A 475 7.51 14.27 -13.96
CA THR A 475 6.40 14.79 -14.78
C THR A 475 5.08 14.84 -14.04
N ASN A 476 4.99 14.20 -12.87
CA ASN A 476 3.84 14.25 -11.97
C ASN A 476 4.34 14.67 -10.58
N LYS A 477 3.64 15.59 -9.92
CA LYS A 477 4.02 16.14 -8.61
C LYS A 477 4.13 15.10 -7.49
N ILE A 478 3.43 13.98 -7.61
CA ILE A 478 3.47 12.91 -6.60
C ILE A 478 4.37 11.74 -6.99
N ASP A 479 5.04 11.81 -8.16
CA ASP A 479 5.86 10.73 -8.72
C ASP A 479 5.15 9.38 -8.66
N ALA A 480 4.03 9.23 -9.37
CA ALA A 480 3.25 7.99 -9.41
C ALA A 480 4.04 6.88 -10.14
N THR A 481 5.04 6.33 -9.45
CA THR A 481 5.99 5.32 -9.89
C THR A 481 6.14 4.30 -8.77
N GLU A 482 5.87 3.03 -9.06
CA GLU A 482 5.88 1.94 -8.07
C GLU A 482 6.02 0.56 -8.74
N GLY A 483 5.86 -0.53 -7.97
CA GLY A 483 5.85 -1.90 -8.52
C GLY A 483 7.13 -2.24 -9.28
N THR A 484 8.28 -2.00 -8.68
CA THR A 484 9.59 -2.25 -9.33
C THR A 484 9.81 -3.74 -9.57
N TYR A 485 10.41 -4.10 -10.70
CA TYR A 485 10.89 -5.46 -10.97
C TYR A 485 12.17 -5.43 -11.79
N MET A 486 13.14 -6.27 -11.44
CA MET A 486 14.43 -6.30 -12.11
C MET A 486 14.68 -7.63 -12.81
N TYR A 487 15.07 -7.55 -14.08
CA TYR A 487 15.32 -8.72 -14.91
C TYR A 487 16.66 -8.59 -15.61
N TYR A 488 17.48 -9.64 -15.58
CA TYR A 488 18.73 -9.68 -16.34
C TYR A 488 18.56 -10.57 -17.56
N ARG A 489 18.92 -10.06 -18.75
CA ARG A 489 18.98 -10.85 -19.98
C ARG A 489 20.37 -10.75 -20.59
N ALA A 490 20.93 -11.88 -21.00
CA ALA A 490 22.16 -11.86 -21.80
C ALA A 490 21.92 -11.15 -23.14
N ASP A 491 22.91 -10.41 -23.63
CA ASP A 491 22.83 -9.72 -24.93
C ASP A 491 23.26 -10.69 -26.04
N ASP A 492 22.29 -11.26 -26.74
CA ASP A 492 22.46 -12.18 -27.86
C ASP A 492 22.90 -11.48 -29.15
N SER A 493 22.68 -10.16 -29.26
CA SER A 493 22.96 -9.37 -30.45
C SER A 493 24.46 -9.15 -30.73
N ASN A 494 25.33 -9.44 -29.76
CA ASN A 494 26.76 -9.12 -29.82
C ASN A 494 27.69 -10.34 -29.97
N SER A 495 27.14 -11.50 -30.39
CA SER A 495 27.89 -12.77 -30.52
C SER A 495 29.09 -12.70 -31.48
N GLY A 496 29.12 -11.73 -32.42
CA GLY A 496 30.19 -11.54 -33.41
C GLY A 496 31.29 -10.53 -33.10
N SER A 497 31.12 -9.57 -32.17
CA SER A 497 32.00 -8.37 -32.10
C SER A 497 33.12 -8.48 -31.08
N SER A 498 34.40 -8.53 -31.48
CA SER A 498 35.63 -8.82 -30.69
C SER A 498 36.02 -7.83 -29.57
N GLY A 499 35.08 -7.01 -29.07
CA GLY A 499 35.34 -6.01 -28.02
C GLY A 499 35.14 -6.51 -26.58
N SER A 500 35.60 -5.72 -25.60
CA SER A 500 35.53 -5.96 -24.15
C SER A 500 34.12 -6.06 -23.56
N GLY A 501 33.06 -5.91 -24.37
CA GLY A 501 31.65 -6.10 -23.99
C GLY A 501 31.04 -7.43 -24.45
N LYS A 502 31.86 -8.39 -24.96
CA LYS A 502 31.37 -9.71 -25.36
C LYS A 502 30.77 -10.46 -24.16
N GLY A 503 29.48 -10.75 -24.23
CA GLY A 503 28.78 -11.60 -23.28
C GLY A 503 28.29 -10.91 -22.01
N GLU A 504 28.27 -9.58 -21.98
CA GLU A 504 27.58 -8.81 -20.94
C GLU A 504 26.11 -8.59 -21.36
N GLY A 505 25.19 -8.85 -20.44
CA GLY A 505 23.76 -8.64 -20.65
C GLY A 505 23.28 -7.24 -20.36
N TRP A 506 21.97 -7.08 -20.37
CA TRP A 506 21.26 -5.89 -19.91
C TRP A 506 20.53 -6.23 -18.61
N TYR A 507 20.58 -5.30 -17.67
CA TYR A 507 19.67 -5.25 -16.53
C TYR A 507 18.51 -4.36 -16.91
N TYR A 508 17.29 -4.89 -16.84
CA TYR A 508 16.05 -4.17 -17.10
C TYR A 508 15.40 -3.84 -15.76
N LEU A 509 15.04 -2.57 -15.60
CA LEU A 509 14.23 -2.05 -14.51
C LEU A 509 12.82 -1.83 -15.06
N PHE A 510 11.93 -2.77 -14.80
CA PHE A 510 10.50 -2.60 -15.02
C PHE A 510 9.89 -1.87 -13.84
N PHE A 511 8.93 -1.02 -14.12
CA PHE A 511 8.15 -0.34 -13.09
C PHE A 511 6.80 0.06 -13.66
N SER A 512 5.85 0.23 -12.76
CA SER A 512 4.57 0.81 -13.11
C SER A 512 4.61 2.32 -12.94
N SER A 513 3.99 3.04 -13.88
CA SER A 513 3.81 4.49 -13.81
C SER A 513 2.35 4.87 -14.01
N GLY A 514 1.87 5.87 -13.27
CA GLY A 514 0.48 6.30 -13.27
C GLY A 514 -0.28 5.79 -12.04
N HIS A 515 -1.59 5.99 -12.05
CA HIS A 515 -2.46 5.65 -10.92
C HIS A 515 -3.05 4.26 -11.08
N CYS A 516 -2.80 3.37 -10.10
CA CYS A 516 -3.38 2.02 -10.13
C CYS A 516 -4.87 2.17 -9.94
N CYS A 517 -5.20 2.85 -8.85
CA CYS A 517 -6.38 2.53 -8.09
C CYS A 517 -7.43 3.63 -8.23
N PRO A 518 -8.71 3.26 -8.21
CA PRO A 518 -9.75 4.25 -8.27
C PRO A 518 -9.81 5.05 -6.96
N ILE A 519 -10.29 6.28 -7.06
CA ILE A 519 -10.59 7.11 -5.91
C ILE A 519 -12.07 6.94 -5.57
N ALA A 520 -12.35 6.59 -4.31
CA ALA A 520 -13.71 6.59 -3.80
C ALA A 520 -14.08 8.00 -3.33
N THR A 521 -15.00 8.65 -4.05
CA THR A 521 -15.50 9.98 -3.69
C THR A 521 -16.91 9.88 -3.11
N VAL A 522 -17.13 10.45 -1.93
CA VAL A 522 -18.46 10.56 -1.32
C VAL A 522 -19.09 11.87 -1.79
N HIS A 523 -20.08 11.80 -2.67
CA HIS A 523 -20.83 12.99 -3.10
C HIS A 523 -22.04 13.24 -2.20
N HIS A 524 -22.14 14.45 -1.65
CA HIS A 524 -23.32 14.90 -0.92
C HIS A 524 -24.24 15.71 -1.86
N ASN A 525 -25.17 15.04 -2.53
CA ASN A 525 -26.18 15.75 -3.32
C ASN A 525 -27.29 16.29 -2.41
N THR A 526 -27.52 17.61 -2.48
CA THR A 526 -28.63 18.28 -1.78
C THR A 526 -29.63 18.76 -2.82
N THR A 527 -30.72 18.02 -3.03
CA THR A 527 -31.81 18.47 -3.92
C THR A 527 -32.76 19.36 -3.14
N THR A 528 -32.76 20.67 -3.42
CA THR A 528 -33.83 21.59 -2.99
C THR A 528 -34.96 21.52 -4.01
N ALA A 529 -36.13 21.04 -3.59
CA ALA A 529 -37.35 21.18 -4.39
C ALA A 529 -37.66 22.68 -4.59
N GLY A 530 -37.75 23.13 -5.84
CA GLY A 530 -38.12 24.50 -6.17
C GLY A 530 -39.55 24.82 -5.70
N PRO A 531 -39.85 26.07 -5.33
CA PRO A 531 -41.18 26.43 -4.85
C PRO A 531 -42.20 26.40 -6.00
N HIS A 532 -43.32 25.70 -5.78
CA HIS A 532 -44.50 25.84 -6.64
C HIS A 532 -45.03 27.28 -6.54
N HIS A 533 -45.02 28.02 -7.64
CA HIS A 533 -45.65 29.33 -7.75
C HIS A 533 -47.17 29.16 -7.87
N ASN A 534 -47.93 29.56 -6.83
CA ASN A 534 -49.31 29.98 -6.97
C ASN A 534 -49.36 31.51 -6.87
N HIS A 535 -49.82 32.16 -7.93
CA HIS A 535 -50.02 33.60 -8.02
C HIS A 535 -51.28 34.02 -7.25
N THR A 536 -51.14 34.90 -6.26
CA THR A 536 -52.10 35.98 -5.95
C THR A 536 -51.41 37.06 -5.10
N SER A 537 -51.67 38.33 -5.41
CA SER A 537 -51.21 39.57 -4.75
C SER A 537 -52.39 40.56 -4.75
N PRO A 538 -52.35 41.74 -4.07
CA PRO A 538 -51.43 42.24 -3.03
C PRO A 538 -52.13 42.96 -1.85
N ALA A 539 -51.40 43.26 -0.75
CA ALA A 539 -51.47 44.54 0.01
C ALA A 539 -50.46 44.57 1.19
N GLN A 540 -49.92 45.76 1.47
CA GLN A 540 -48.98 46.19 2.53
C GLN A 540 -49.55 47.52 3.11
N PRO A 541 -49.14 48.12 4.28
CA PRO A 541 -48.06 47.83 5.26
C PRO A 541 -48.53 48.12 6.75
N PRO A 542 -47.76 48.60 7.79
CA PRO A 542 -46.33 48.56 8.19
C PRO A 542 -46.16 48.03 9.68
N PRO A 543 -45.15 48.38 10.52
CA PRO A 543 -44.23 47.42 11.14
C PRO A 543 -44.37 47.25 12.68
N SER A 544 -44.26 46.03 13.19
CA SER A 544 -44.07 45.78 14.64
C SER A 544 -43.18 44.57 14.88
N VAL A 545 -42.12 44.82 15.65
CA VAL A 545 -41.24 43.85 16.29
C VAL A 545 -42.07 42.83 17.09
N VAL A 546 -41.81 41.52 16.94
CA VAL A 546 -41.75 40.50 18.01
C VAL A 546 -41.34 39.13 17.43
N THR A 547 -40.36 38.52 18.07
CA THR A 547 -39.99 37.10 18.18
C THR A 547 -40.97 36.08 17.59
N THR A 548 -40.56 35.23 16.65
CA THR A 548 -41.17 33.89 16.45
C THR A 548 -40.19 32.91 15.79
N THR A 549 -40.20 31.70 16.34
CA THR A 549 -39.63 30.43 15.89
C THR A 549 -39.57 30.21 14.37
N TYR A 550 -38.41 29.73 13.87
CA TYR A 550 -38.35 29.06 12.57
C TYR A 550 -38.50 27.54 12.77
N THR A 551 -39.71 27.05 12.47
CA THR A 551 -39.93 25.67 12.06
C THR A 551 -39.58 25.60 10.57
N VAL A 552 -38.50 24.90 10.20
CA VAL A 552 -38.29 24.51 8.78
C VAL A 552 -38.76 23.07 8.62
N SER A 553 -40.02 22.97 8.21
CA SER A 553 -40.60 21.81 7.55
C SER A 553 -40.14 21.85 6.09
N GLY A 554 -39.16 21.03 5.71
CA GLY A 554 -38.68 20.96 4.34
C GLY A 554 -37.54 19.96 4.24
N GLY A 555 -37.87 18.71 3.91
CA GLY A 555 -36.91 17.62 3.81
C GLY A 555 -36.00 17.79 2.59
N ALA A 556 -34.78 18.27 2.81
CA ALA A 556 -33.68 17.95 1.91
C ALA A 556 -33.30 16.47 2.15
N THR A 557 -33.42 15.64 1.12
CA THR A 557 -32.86 14.29 1.12
C THR A 557 -31.42 14.40 0.63
N THR A 558 -30.47 14.09 1.51
CA THR A 558 -29.08 13.86 1.12
C THR A 558 -28.89 12.38 0.84
N THR A 559 -28.58 12.02 -0.41
CA THR A 559 -28.11 10.67 -0.76
C THR A 559 -26.60 10.71 -0.85
N ASN A 560 -25.91 9.95 0.01
CA ASN A 560 -24.48 9.69 -0.16
C ASN A 560 -24.35 8.60 -1.21
N ASP A 561 -23.90 8.97 -2.41
CA ASP A 561 -23.55 8.05 -3.48
C ASP A 561 -22.02 7.89 -3.46
N THR A 562 -21.52 6.71 -3.09
CA THR A 562 -20.08 6.42 -3.12
C THR A 562 -19.71 6.12 -4.56
N LYS A 563 -19.12 7.11 -5.24
CA LYS A 563 -18.68 6.94 -6.63
C LYS A 563 -17.23 6.49 -6.67
N ILE A 564 -16.97 5.54 -7.55
CA ILE A 564 -15.64 5.02 -7.84
C ILE A 564 -15.17 5.72 -9.10
N SER A 565 -14.21 6.61 -8.93
CA SER A 565 -13.71 7.49 -9.98
C SER A 565 -12.36 6.95 -10.47
N TRP A 566 -12.20 6.84 -11.79
CA TRP A 566 -10.96 6.34 -12.40
C TRP A 566 -10.22 7.47 -13.11
N PHE A 567 -8.90 7.39 -13.11
CA PHE A 567 -8.08 8.29 -13.90
C PHE A 567 -8.26 8.00 -15.39
N PRO A 568 -8.13 9.02 -16.27
CA PRO A 568 -8.01 8.81 -17.70
C PRO A 568 -6.93 7.79 -18.07
N TYR A 569 -7.10 7.05 -19.17
CA TYR A 569 -6.22 5.92 -19.49
C TYR A 569 -4.74 6.30 -19.67
N ASP A 570 -4.45 7.55 -20.01
CA ASP A 570 -3.11 8.12 -20.17
C ASP A 570 -2.48 8.56 -18.84
N GLN A 571 -3.26 8.58 -17.76
CA GLN A 571 -2.80 8.76 -16.38
C GLN A 571 -2.93 7.49 -15.53
N ALA A 572 -3.72 6.53 -16.00
CA ALA A 572 -3.81 5.21 -15.43
C ALA A 572 -2.48 4.47 -15.53
N TYR A 573 -2.37 3.45 -14.71
CA TYR A 573 -1.23 2.56 -14.64
C TYR A 573 -0.80 2.01 -16.01
N ARG A 574 0.52 1.96 -16.21
CA ARG A 574 1.18 1.39 -17.38
C ARG A 574 2.53 0.82 -16.97
N VAL A 575 2.95 -0.22 -17.66
CA VAL A 575 4.26 -0.84 -17.47
C VAL A 575 5.30 -0.12 -18.32
N MET A 576 6.33 0.37 -17.65
CA MET A 576 7.48 1.06 -18.22
C MET A 576 8.75 0.24 -17.99
N VAL A 577 9.77 0.47 -18.82
CA VAL A 577 11.08 -0.16 -18.66
C VAL A 577 12.23 0.78 -18.97
N CYS A 578 13.29 0.64 -18.19
CA CYS A 578 14.61 1.17 -18.47
C CYS A 578 15.64 0.04 -18.47
N ARG A 579 16.81 0.24 -19.08
CA ARG A 579 17.89 -0.73 -19.01
C ARG A 579 19.24 -0.09 -18.71
N SER A 580 20.14 -0.88 -18.14
CA SER A 580 21.52 -0.52 -17.86
C SER A 580 22.45 -1.71 -18.07
N ARG A 581 23.74 -1.42 -18.29
CA ARG A 581 24.80 -2.44 -18.25
C ARG A 581 25.26 -2.74 -16.83
N THR A 582 24.93 -1.88 -15.86
CA THR A 582 25.20 -2.11 -14.45
C THR A 582 23.91 -2.34 -13.69
N PRO A 583 23.91 -3.18 -12.64
CA PRO A 583 22.67 -3.49 -11.92
C PRO A 583 22.19 -2.35 -11.01
N ARG A 584 23.06 -1.36 -10.71
CA ARG A 584 22.82 -0.39 -9.63
C ARG A 584 22.41 1.00 -10.10
N GLY A 585 22.53 1.33 -11.38
CA GLY A 585 22.29 2.71 -11.83
C GLY A 585 22.45 2.86 -13.34
N ASP A 586 22.47 4.11 -13.80
CA ASP A 586 22.58 4.47 -15.22
C ASP A 586 21.46 3.87 -16.10
N TYR A 587 20.29 3.66 -15.49
CA TYR A 587 19.10 3.19 -16.20
C TYR A 587 18.62 4.29 -17.14
N VAL A 588 18.57 3.93 -18.43
CA VAL A 588 18.04 4.79 -19.48
C VAL A 588 16.92 4.10 -20.23
N ASP A 589 16.04 4.89 -20.82
CA ASP A 589 15.02 4.39 -21.73
C ASP A 589 15.55 4.20 -23.17
N ARG A 590 14.68 3.76 -24.08
CA ARG A 590 14.99 3.50 -25.49
C ARG A 590 15.50 4.75 -26.23
N LYS A 591 15.14 5.94 -25.76
CA LYS A 591 15.59 7.22 -26.32
C LYS A 591 16.86 7.73 -25.61
N GLY A 592 17.42 6.97 -24.68
CA GLY A 592 18.60 7.34 -23.90
C GLY A 592 18.31 8.32 -22.77
N ARG A 593 17.04 8.56 -22.41
CA ARG A 593 16.71 9.45 -21.28
C ARG A 593 16.93 8.72 -19.97
N SER A 594 17.59 9.39 -19.03
CA SER A 594 17.80 8.89 -17.67
C SER A 594 16.49 8.70 -16.93
N CYS A 595 16.31 7.52 -16.34
CA CYS A 595 15.11 7.22 -15.55
C CYS A 595 15.15 7.87 -14.17
N LEU A 596 16.34 8.30 -13.73
CA LEU A 596 16.51 9.02 -12.48
C LEU A 596 16.35 10.54 -12.62
N THR A 597 16.86 11.12 -13.70
CA THR A 597 17.04 12.59 -13.81
C THR A 597 16.27 13.23 -14.96
N GLN A 598 15.59 12.45 -15.79
CA GLN A 598 14.89 12.93 -16.98
C GLN A 598 13.52 12.25 -17.16
N SER A 599 12.98 11.64 -16.09
CA SER A 599 11.72 10.88 -16.12
C SER A 599 11.67 9.86 -17.27
N GLY A 600 12.80 9.21 -17.52
CA GLY A 600 12.94 8.20 -18.56
C GLY A 600 12.05 6.98 -18.30
N GLY A 601 11.58 6.38 -19.39
CA GLY A 601 10.83 5.12 -19.37
C GLY A 601 10.37 4.77 -20.77
N THR A 602 10.60 3.53 -21.19
CA THR A 602 10.05 2.98 -22.44
C THR A 602 8.75 2.30 -22.13
N LEU A 603 7.66 2.67 -22.81
CA LEU A 603 6.38 1.99 -22.63
C LEU A 603 6.48 0.53 -23.11
N VAL A 604 6.02 -0.40 -22.28
CA VAL A 604 5.92 -1.84 -22.60
C VAL A 604 4.47 -2.26 -22.76
N LEU A 605 3.59 -1.81 -21.85
CA LEU A 605 2.18 -2.16 -21.84
C LEU A 605 1.37 -1.01 -21.24
N ALA A 606 0.33 -0.56 -21.94
CA ALA A 606 -0.63 0.43 -21.45
C ALA A 606 -2.05 -0.08 -21.63
N SER A 607 -3.03 0.68 -21.10
CA SER A 607 -4.45 0.43 -21.36
C SER A 607 -4.72 0.37 -22.86
N HIS A 608 -5.42 -0.68 -23.30
CA HIS A 608 -5.81 -0.94 -24.69
C HIS A 608 -7.01 -1.88 -24.71
N ASP A 609 -7.86 -1.80 -25.73
CA ASP A 609 -9.04 -2.67 -25.85
C ASP A 609 -9.83 -2.80 -24.53
N GLU A 610 -9.98 -4.02 -23.99
CA GLU A 610 -10.65 -4.29 -22.71
C GLU A 610 -9.69 -4.38 -21.52
N VAL A 611 -8.41 -4.06 -21.70
CA VAL A 611 -7.36 -4.05 -20.68
C VAL A 611 -7.16 -2.62 -20.19
N PHE A 612 -7.41 -2.38 -18.90
CA PHE A 612 -7.23 -1.07 -18.28
C PHE A 612 -6.29 -1.12 -17.10
N ALA A 613 -5.45 -0.09 -16.98
CA ALA A 613 -4.48 0.09 -15.89
C ALA A 613 -3.58 -1.15 -15.65
N PRO A 614 -2.92 -1.73 -16.69
CA PRO A 614 -2.03 -2.88 -16.48
C PRO A 614 -0.80 -2.51 -15.64
N GLY A 615 -0.45 -3.38 -14.68
CA GLY A 615 0.48 -3.01 -13.60
C GLY A 615 0.97 -4.13 -12.70
N GLY A 616 1.78 -3.77 -11.70
CA GLY A 616 2.25 -4.66 -10.64
C GLY A 616 3.00 -5.85 -11.23
N GLN A 617 3.82 -5.57 -12.24
CA GLN A 617 4.36 -6.57 -13.14
C GLN A 617 5.57 -7.31 -12.58
N GLY A 618 5.82 -8.49 -13.14
CA GLY A 618 7.15 -9.10 -13.11
C GLY A 618 7.44 -9.89 -14.39
N VAL A 619 8.65 -10.42 -14.48
CA VAL A 619 9.14 -11.15 -15.65
C VAL A 619 9.70 -12.50 -15.23
N VAL A 620 9.22 -13.57 -15.87
CA VAL A 620 9.74 -14.92 -15.66
C VAL A 620 10.22 -15.51 -16.98
N ASP A 621 11.33 -16.24 -16.94
CA ASP A 621 11.74 -17.11 -18.04
C ASP A 621 10.97 -18.43 -17.91
N ASP A 622 9.86 -18.56 -18.63
CA ASP A 622 9.10 -19.80 -18.70
C ASP A 622 9.76 -20.80 -19.66
N GLU A 623 9.76 -22.07 -19.27
CA GLU A 623 10.43 -23.13 -20.03
C GLU A 623 9.77 -23.41 -21.39
N VAL A 624 8.47 -23.11 -21.53
CA VAL A 624 7.69 -23.33 -22.75
C VAL A 624 7.51 -22.04 -23.53
N GLU A 625 7.15 -20.97 -22.82
CA GLU A 625 6.76 -19.71 -23.45
C GLU A 625 7.94 -18.74 -23.68
N GLY A 626 9.10 -19.00 -23.05
CA GLY A 626 10.23 -18.08 -23.01
C GLY A 626 9.99 -16.95 -22.00
N PRO A 627 10.58 -15.76 -22.19
CA PRO A 627 10.37 -14.64 -21.28
C PRO A 627 8.92 -14.15 -21.35
N VAL A 628 8.26 -14.10 -20.20
CA VAL A 628 6.86 -13.69 -20.06
C VAL A 628 6.76 -12.51 -19.11
N LEU A 629 6.00 -11.50 -19.50
CA LEU A 629 5.51 -10.44 -18.62
C LEU A 629 4.20 -10.92 -17.99
N TYR A 630 4.16 -10.97 -16.67
CA TYR A 630 2.92 -11.16 -15.92
C TYR A 630 2.56 -9.87 -15.18
N TYR A 631 1.27 -9.60 -15.02
CA TYR A 631 0.77 -8.33 -14.49
C TYR A 631 -0.66 -8.49 -13.99
N HIS A 632 -1.18 -7.45 -13.35
CA HIS A 632 -2.61 -7.31 -13.11
C HIS A 632 -3.23 -6.26 -14.01
N TYR A 633 -4.52 -6.37 -14.31
CA TYR A 633 -5.27 -5.35 -15.05
C TYR A 633 -6.75 -5.35 -14.62
N VAL A 634 -7.48 -4.34 -15.05
CA VAL A 634 -8.93 -4.21 -14.84
C VAL A 634 -9.65 -4.34 -16.18
N THR A 635 -10.78 -5.06 -16.21
CA THR A 635 -11.59 -5.19 -17.42
C THR A 635 -12.26 -3.86 -17.77
N PHE A 636 -12.17 -3.45 -19.03
CA PHE A 636 -12.80 -2.24 -19.55
C PHE A 636 -13.91 -2.57 -20.55
N ASN A 637 -15.07 -1.95 -20.40
CA ASN A 637 -16.17 -2.08 -21.33
C ASN A 637 -16.08 -0.99 -22.39
N LEU A 638 -15.67 -1.38 -23.60
CA LEU A 638 -15.54 -0.50 -24.76
C LEU A 638 -16.87 0.09 -25.25
N THR A 639 -18.00 -0.51 -24.91
CA THR A 639 -19.33 -0.04 -25.33
C THR A 639 -19.82 1.09 -24.44
N THR A 640 -19.66 0.96 -23.13
CA THR A 640 -20.06 1.98 -22.16
C THR A 640 -18.96 3.01 -21.88
N ASN A 641 -17.76 2.74 -22.39
CA ASN A 641 -16.52 3.47 -22.13
C ASN A 641 -16.20 3.63 -20.65
N ARG A 642 -16.37 2.53 -19.91
CA ARG A 642 -16.18 2.47 -18.45
C ARG A 642 -15.41 1.23 -18.06
N VAL A 643 -14.68 1.33 -16.95
CA VAL A 643 -14.24 0.16 -16.20
C VAL A 643 -15.46 -0.71 -15.86
N SER A 644 -15.34 -2.02 -16.06
CA SER A 644 -16.44 -2.96 -15.91
C SER A 644 -16.93 -3.02 -14.46
N GLU A 645 -18.18 -2.63 -14.24
CA GLU A 645 -18.83 -2.72 -12.93
C GLU A 645 -19.36 -4.14 -12.64
N THR A 646 -19.49 -4.99 -13.65
CA THR A 646 -19.95 -6.39 -13.49
C THR A 646 -18.79 -7.36 -13.32
N ASP A 647 -17.63 -7.02 -13.87
CA ASP A 647 -16.40 -7.80 -13.79
C ASP A 647 -15.37 -7.08 -12.91
N LYS A 648 -15.75 -6.85 -11.64
CA LYS A 648 -15.03 -5.98 -10.71
C LYS A 648 -13.67 -6.56 -10.32
N GLY A 649 -12.78 -5.64 -9.97
CA GLY A 649 -11.48 -5.92 -9.38
C GLY A 649 -10.40 -6.21 -10.40
N TYR A 650 -9.18 -6.35 -9.88
CA TYR A 650 -8.03 -6.64 -10.70
C TYR A 650 -7.97 -8.13 -11.04
N LYS A 651 -7.40 -8.43 -12.20
CA LYS A 651 -7.24 -9.77 -12.76
C LYS A 651 -5.80 -10.00 -13.16
N PHE A 652 -5.36 -11.23 -13.03
CA PHE A 652 -4.09 -11.67 -13.55
C PHE A 652 -4.11 -11.77 -15.07
N GLY A 653 -3.07 -11.24 -15.71
CA GLY A 653 -2.81 -11.36 -17.13
C GLY A 653 -1.33 -11.67 -17.38
N TRP A 654 -1.04 -12.26 -18.54
CA TRP A 654 0.34 -12.49 -18.97
C TRP A 654 0.47 -12.43 -20.50
N ASN A 655 1.62 -11.99 -20.97
CA ASN A 655 2.01 -11.94 -22.38
C ASN A 655 3.46 -12.36 -22.55
N LYS A 656 3.80 -12.92 -23.72
CA LYS A 656 5.21 -13.17 -24.06
C LYS A 656 5.92 -11.84 -24.29
N LEU A 657 7.22 -11.82 -24.01
CA LEU A 657 8.10 -10.71 -24.34
C LEU A 657 8.99 -11.08 -25.52
N ASP A 658 9.01 -10.23 -26.53
CA ASP A 658 10.02 -10.26 -27.58
C ASP A 658 11.06 -9.16 -27.35
N PHE A 659 12.33 -9.53 -27.50
CA PHE A 659 13.49 -8.64 -27.36
C PHE A 659 14.27 -8.51 -28.68
N SER A 660 13.76 -9.05 -29.79
CA SER A 660 14.41 -9.01 -31.12
C SER A 660 14.73 -7.59 -31.61
N ASP A 661 13.99 -6.60 -31.13
CA ASP A 661 14.17 -5.20 -31.47
C ASP A 661 15.23 -4.55 -30.59
N GLN A 662 16.50 -4.74 -30.98
CA GLN A 662 17.69 -4.17 -30.32
C GLN A 662 17.78 -4.46 -28.82
N GLY A 663 17.20 -5.58 -28.37
CA GLY A 663 17.15 -5.96 -26.96
C GLY A 663 16.16 -5.14 -26.14
N TRP A 664 15.17 -4.47 -26.71
CA TRP A 664 14.10 -3.81 -25.95
C TRP A 664 12.87 -4.71 -25.89
N PRO A 665 12.29 -4.93 -24.70
CA PRO A 665 11.10 -5.78 -24.57
C PRO A 665 9.89 -5.10 -25.22
N ARG A 666 9.08 -5.93 -25.87
CA ARG A 666 7.70 -5.61 -26.25
C ARG A 666 6.82 -6.83 -25.99
N VAL A 667 5.58 -6.61 -25.61
CA VAL A 667 4.58 -7.68 -25.55
C VAL A 667 4.23 -8.16 -26.95
N VAL A 668 4.06 -9.48 -27.13
CA VAL A 668 3.68 -10.12 -28.41
C VAL A 668 2.58 -11.15 -28.24
#